data_AF-A0A1C4XHB4-F1
#
_entry.id   AF-A0A1C4XHB4-F1
#
_cell.length_a   1.000
_cell.length_b   1.000
_cell.length_c   1.000
_cell.angle_alpha   90.00
_cell.angle_beta   90.00
_cell.angle_gamma   90.00
#
_symmetry.space_group_name_H-M   'P 1'
#
loop_
_entity.id
_entity.type
_entity.pdbx_description
1 polymer ?
#
loop_
_entity_poly.entity_id
_entity_poly.type
_entity_poly.pdbx_seq_one_letter_code
_entity_poly.pdbx_strand_id
1 'polypeptide(L)'
;MPEPADHIRAADRLADLLGDARGAETVRMLQWLRATSQPAPVTSADRPTPSGPARIGVWDVVDTGSGPGLRRTDGVPTAEASTWSTVRDVLGKGAARRVVLLGESAARGYLLDPVYNPATSLTRHLDTGNGPDYQCVDLARTSLSLGQLRQMVGDLARLAPDVVVVFAGNNWSISAYEGIHPGRSALLAGALRAGGYRAMRNTLLDEVLLPQVDALLDDLRRLRDEAGVQVVLVVPEFNLCGWSPLGPVDAVDVPMMPEKALSRWYTARRKALSALTEGRWHDLADLAGEMTGLDGGLSPVPGHLLGTALTALGRHAAARDAFEQSRDSVCGLMVKYLPRTPRLVQDRLVAFARAHRLDIVDLRAELCRDDAPELPDPDHFLDYCHLSHSGVDRAMSAVARRITDGEAGAPEPTEPRATAGRTGPGPAEPATAGGREQAVSLVLAATYNAFCGQPSAVVRRYLDRALAAHPPIRAMLAALDRLLARPGPVWASPQLGPLAADPNAALMFERLSDYRPHESRLWTLRDCLADVAGDSGSGPSGGARPDGAPARPASAFELLDITSTILGVGAVRNYTPPRSYLQANLRETEVRLALATPVDGVLRVTHRHRAGSPDPVRLTVNGTTVGEFTAGPDWRVTDLRVPAAVTRGGANTIRLSWPGPAVDNATRIREDAAALGRGEPPYVLPLFGELHSLTFHPVAAEEG
;
A
#
# COMPACT_ATOMS: atom_id res chain seq x y z
N MET A 1 -36.20 -33.32 -4.84
CA MET A 1 -35.39 -32.28 -4.18
C MET A 1 -35.22 -32.74 -2.75
N PRO A 2 -33.99 -32.88 -2.21
CA PRO A 2 -33.82 -33.25 -0.81
C PRO A 2 -34.49 -32.19 0.08
N GLU A 3 -35.04 -32.62 1.21
CA GLU A 3 -35.59 -31.71 2.22
C GLU A 3 -34.44 -30.84 2.78
N PRO A 4 -34.66 -29.55 3.10
CA PRO A 4 -33.62 -28.68 3.68
C PRO A 4 -32.91 -29.27 4.91
N ALA A 5 -33.62 -30.11 5.68
CA ALA A 5 -33.07 -30.82 6.84
C ALA A 5 -32.01 -31.90 6.47
N ASP A 6 -32.06 -32.45 5.26
CA ASP A 6 -31.10 -33.46 4.80
C ASP A 6 -29.75 -32.82 4.42
N HIS A 7 -29.77 -31.57 3.94
CA HIS A 7 -28.56 -30.82 3.64
C HIS A 7 -27.81 -30.45 4.92
N ILE A 8 -28.53 -30.07 5.98
CA ILE A 8 -27.94 -29.75 7.29
C ILE A 8 -27.32 -31.00 7.90
N ARG A 9 -28.05 -32.13 7.94
CA ARG A 9 -27.50 -33.40 8.46
C ARG A 9 -26.30 -33.92 7.67
N ALA A 10 -26.31 -33.75 6.34
CA ALA A 10 -25.16 -34.10 5.51
C ALA A 10 -23.96 -33.18 5.80
N ALA A 11 -24.20 -31.87 5.98
CA ALA A 11 -23.16 -30.91 6.34
C ALA A 11 -22.57 -31.20 7.73
N ASP A 12 -23.39 -31.49 8.73
CA ASP A 12 -22.95 -31.83 10.09
C ASP A 12 -22.13 -33.13 10.08
N ARG A 13 -22.59 -34.15 9.35
CA ARG A 13 -21.85 -35.42 9.22
C ARG A 13 -20.52 -35.24 8.47
N LEU A 14 -20.48 -34.35 7.47
CA LEU A 14 -19.23 -33.96 6.80
C LEU A 14 -18.32 -33.20 7.77
N ALA A 15 -18.86 -32.30 8.58
CA ALA A 15 -18.10 -31.58 9.59
C ALA A 15 -17.52 -32.52 10.65
N ASP A 16 -18.27 -33.52 11.11
CA ASP A 16 -17.78 -34.53 12.06
C ASP A 16 -16.69 -35.43 11.45
N LEU A 17 -16.87 -35.84 10.19
CA LEU A 17 -15.90 -36.69 9.48
C LEU A 17 -14.62 -35.93 9.08
N LEU A 18 -14.72 -34.62 8.86
CA LEU A 18 -13.63 -33.79 8.35
C LEU A 18 -13.02 -32.85 9.41
N GLY A 19 -13.64 -32.75 10.58
CA GLY A 19 -13.33 -31.76 11.61
C GLY A 19 -12.09 -32.06 12.45
N ASP A 20 -11.49 -33.23 12.29
CA ASP A 20 -10.23 -33.58 12.93
C ASP A 20 -9.01 -33.47 11.98
N ALA A 21 -7.81 -33.71 12.52
CA ALA A 21 -6.57 -33.60 11.74
C ALA A 21 -6.52 -34.58 10.54
N ARG A 22 -7.15 -35.76 10.65
CA ARG A 22 -7.17 -36.78 9.60
C ARG A 22 -8.22 -36.45 8.53
N GLY A 23 -9.32 -35.86 8.95
CA GLY A 23 -10.33 -35.25 8.09
C GLY A 23 -9.76 -34.13 7.22
N ALA A 24 -9.02 -33.21 7.83
CA ALA A 24 -8.31 -32.14 7.13
C ALA A 24 -7.28 -32.70 6.12
N GLU A 25 -6.55 -33.76 6.47
CA GLU A 25 -5.65 -34.44 5.55
C GLU A 25 -6.37 -35.12 4.38
N THR A 26 -7.54 -35.71 4.64
CA THR A 26 -8.40 -36.34 3.61
C THR A 26 -8.94 -35.29 2.65
N VAL A 27 -9.43 -34.15 3.15
CA VAL A 27 -9.83 -33.01 2.31
C VAL A 27 -8.66 -32.51 1.47
N ARG A 28 -7.47 -32.37 2.07
CA ARG A 28 -6.25 -31.97 1.37
C ARG A 28 -5.91 -32.94 0.24
N MET A 29 -5.98 -34.25 0.46
CA MET A 29 -5.76 -35.25 -0.58
C MET A 29 -6.81 -35.16 -1.69
N LEU A 30 -8.08 -34.96 -1.37
CA LEU A 30 -9.15 -34.80 -2.36
C LEU A 30 -9.01 -33.50 -3.17
N GLN A 31 -8.62 -32.40 -2.52
CA GLN A 31 -8.34 -31.12 -3.18
C GLN A 31 -7.08 -31.19 -4.03
N TRP A 32 -6.02 -31.87 -3.56
CA TRP A 32 -4.81 -32.13 -4.33
C TRP A 32 -5.11 -32.99 -5.54
N LEU A 33 -5.83 -34.11 -5.36
CA LEU A 33 -6.30 -34.96 -6.46
C LEU A 33 -7.13 -34.16 -7.45
N ARG A 34 -8.05 -33.29 -7.01
CA ARG A 34 -8.80 -32.40 -7.91
C ARG A 34 -7.88 -31.42 -8.64
N ALA A 35 -6.90 -30.83 -7.97
CA ALA A 35 -5.96 -29.88 -8.57
C ALA A 35 -4.99 -30.56 -9.57
N THR A 36 -4.63 -31.83 -9.35
CA THR A 36 -3.79 -32.62 -10.26
C THR A 36 -4.59 -33.33 -11.35
N SER A 37 -5.89 -33.55 -11.14
CA SER A 37 -6.82 -34.14 -12.13
C SER A 37 -7.54 -33.08 -12.96
N GLN A 38 -7.47 -31.81 -12.54
CA GLN A 38 -7.82 -30.70 -13.41
C GLN A 38 -6.75 -30.63 -14.50
N PRO A 39 -7.14 -30.60 -15.79
CA PRO A 39 -6.22 -30.18 -16.83
C PRO A 39 -5.60 -28.84 -16.42
N ALA A 40 -4.37 -28.56 -16.88
CA ALA A 40 -3.78 -27.22 -16.81
C ALA A 40 -4.87 -26.16 -17.08
N PRO A 41 -4.85 -24.99 -16.39
CA PRO A 41 -5.90 -23.98 -16.51
C PRO A 41 -6.22 -23.82 -17.99
N VAL A 42 -7.49 -24.08 -18.33
CA VAL A 42 -7.99 -24.16 -19.70
C VAL A 42 -7.36 -23.02 -20.50
N THR A 43 -6.43 -23.38 -21.38
CA THR A 43 -5.96 -22.51 -22.45
C THR A 43 -7.21 -22.03 -23.19
N SER A 44 -7.36 -20.72 -23.31
CA SER A 44 -8.39 -19.85 -23.95
C SER A 44 -9.44 -20.38 -24.96
N ALA A 45 -9.73 -21.68 -25.07
CA ALA A 45 -10.52 -22.27 -26.13
C ALA A 45 -11.92 -22.73 -25.67
N ASP A 46 -12.14 -22.99 -24.38
CA ASP A 46 -13.46 -23.44 -23.86
C ASP A 46 -14.06 -22.46 -22.84
N ARG A 47 -14.24 -21.18 -23.24
CA ARG A 47 -15.18 -20.29 -22.53
C ARG A 47 -16.60 -20.59 -23.01
N PRO A 48 -17.58 -20.87 -22.12
CA PRO A 48 -18.99 -20.81 -22.51
C PRO A 48 -19.28 -19.40 -23.04
N THR A 49 -19.84 -19.32 -24.24
CA THR A 49 -20.23 -18.07 -24.88
C THR A 49 -21.19 -17.32 -23.95
N PRO A 50 -20.84 -16.13 -23.42
CA PRO A 50 -21.74 -15.41 -22.53
C PRO A 50 -22.96 -14.94 -23.33
N SER A 51 -24.15 -15.43 -22.98
CA SER A 51 -25.42 -14.89 -23.46
C SER A 51 -25.70 -13.57 -22.72
N GLY A 52 -25.05 -12.49 -23.15
CA GLY A 52 -25.22 -11.13 -22.63
C GLY A 52 -24.55 -10.10 -23.55
N PRO A 53 -24.88 -8.80 -23.43
CA PRO A 53 -24.19 -7.75 -24.16
C PRO A 53 -22.69 -7.80 -23.85
N ALA A 54 -21.87 -7.59 -24.87
CA ALA A 54 -20.41 -7.56 -24.71
C ALA A 54 -20.02 -6.46 -23.72
N ARG A 55 -19.25 -6.79 -22.66
CA ARG A 55 -18.91 -5.87 -21.56
C ARG A 55 -17.41 -5.80 -21.35
N ILE A 56 -16.92 -4.61 -21.01
CA ILE A 56 -15.55 -4.36 -20.56
C ILE A 56 -15.62 -3.56 -19.28
N GLY A 57 -15.19 -4.15 -18.15
CA GLY A 57 -15.32 -3.54 -16.83
C GLY A 57 -16.78 -3.19 -16.50
N VAL A 58 -17.05 -1.91 -16.23
CA VAL A 58 -18.38 -1.38 -15.89
C VAL A 58 -19.15 -0.80 -17.07
N TRP A 59 -18.68 -1.04 -18.31
CA TRP A 59 -19.30 -0.52 -19.52
C TRP A 59 -19.75 -1.63 -20.46
N ASP A 60 -20.96 -1.47 -20.99
CA ASP A 60 -21.45 -2.25 -22.11
C ASP A 60 -20.90 -1.68 -23.42
N VAL A 61 -20.42 -2.55 -24.30
CA VAL A 61 -19.96 -2.20 -25.65
C VAL A 61 -21.21 -2.00 -26.51
N VAL A 62 -21.33 -0.81 -27.08
CA VAL A 62 -22.48 -0.41 -27.90
C VAL A 62 -22.03 0.00 -29.29
N ASP A 63 -22.84 -0.26 -30.31
CA ASP A 63 -22.64 0.35 -31.61
C ASP A 63 -23.18 1.78 -31.59
N THR A 64 -22.36 2.74 -32.01
CA THR A 64 -22.72 4.17 -32.02
C THR A 64 -22.93 4.71 -33.44
N GLY A 65 -22.84 3.87 -34.46
CA GLY A 65 -22.89 4.27 -35.87
C GLY A 65 -21.55 4.80 -36.41
N SER A 66 -20.68 5.34 -35.55
CA SER A 66 -19.28 5.69 -35.86
C SER A 66 -18.28 4.62 -35.40
N GLY A 67 -18.77 3.39 -35.19
CA GLY A 67 -18.02 2.26 -34.66
C GLY A 67 -18.36 1.93 -33.20
N PRO A 68 -17.63 0.98 -32.58
CA PRO A 68 -17.90 0.55 -31.21
C PRO A 68 -17.63 1.68 -30.23
N GLY A 69 -18.55 1.89 -29.30
CA GLY A 69 -18.43 2.81 -28.16
C GLY A 69 -18.67 2.08 -26.84
N LEU A 70 -18.68 2.85 -25.75
CA LEU A 70 -18.95 2.34 -24.40
C LEU A 70 -20.09 3.12 -23.77
N ARG A 71 -20.96 2.42 -23.05
CA ARG A 71 -21.97 3.01 -22.17
C ARG A 71 -21.87 2.38 -20.80
N ARG A 72 -21.77 3.21 -19.75
CA ARG A 72 -21.73 2.72 -18.38
C ARG A 72 -23.01 1.97 -18.07
N THR A 73 -22.88 0.76 -17.57
CA THR A 73 -24.01 -0.06 -17.17
C THR A 73 -24.79 0.62 -16.05
N ASP A 74 -26.11 0.62 -16.16
CA ASP A 74 -27.00 1.10 -15.09
C ASP A 74 -26.95 0.18 -13.87
N GLY A 75 -26.99 0.75 -12.67
CA GLY A 75 -27.03 -0.02 -11.42
C GLY A 75 -25.68 -0.52 -10.90
N VAL A 76 -24.55 -0.09 -11.49
CA VAL A 76 -23.22 -0.31 -10.88
C VAL A 76 -23.18 0.38 -9.51
N PRO A 77 -22.88 -0.35 -8.41
CA PRO A 77 -22.84 0.23 -7.07
C PRO A 77 -21.88 1.42 -6.99
N THR A 78 -22.25 2.48 -6.26
CA THR A 78 -21.44 3.72 -6.14
C THR A 78 -19.99 3.44 -5.72
N ALA A 79 -19.79 2.51 -4.78
CA ALA A 79 -18.47 2.11 -4.30
C ALA A 79 -17.61 1.43 -5.39
N GLU A 80 -18.23 0.71 -6.32
CA GLU A 80 -17.54 0.13 -7.47
C GLU A 80 -17.30 1.21 -8.54
N ALA A 81 -18.32 2.00 -8.86
CA ALA A 81 -18.25 3.07 -9.86
C ALA A 81 -17.14 4.08 -9.56
N SER A 82 -16.89 4.40 -8.28
CA SER A 82 -15.83 5.31 -7.83
C SER A 82 -14.41 4.77 -8.03
N THR A 83 -14.24 3.48 -8.34
CA THR A 83 -12.92 2.91 -8.68
C THR A 83 -12.53 3.09 -10.13
N TRP A 84 -13.46 3.50 -11.00
CA TRP A 84 -13.29 3.65 -12.45
C TRP A 84 -13.28 5.13 -12.88
N SER A 85 -13.07 5.38 -14.18
CA SER A 85 -13.28 6.71 -14.81
C SER A 85 -14.63 7.31 -14.42
N THR A 86 -14.77 8.63 -14.31
CA THR A 86 -16.08 9.28 -14.17
C THR A 86 -16.82 9.36 -15.51
N VAL A 87 -16.15 9.07 -16.62
CA VAL A 87 -16.73 9.02 -17.97
C VAL A 87 -17.81 7.94 -18.02
N ARG A 88 -19.01 8.37 -18.40
CA ARG A 88 -20.19 7.49 -18.53
C ARG A 88 -20.29 6.89 -19.92
N ASP A 89 -20.11 7.69 -20.96
CA ASP A 89 -20.28 7.28 -22.35
C ASP A 89 -19.03 7.65 -23.16
N VAL A 90 -18.61 6.74 -24.03
CA VAL A 90 -17.53 6.93 -25.01
C VAL A 90 -18.12 6.66 -26.39
N LEU A 91 -18.06 7.66 -27.26
CA LEU A 91 -18.55 7.55 -28.63
C LEU A 91 -17.65 6.66 -29.49
N GLY A 92 -18.16 6.14 -30.60
CA GLY A 92 -17.35 5.47 -31.62
C GLY A 92 -16.25 6.37 -32.17
N LYS A 93 -15.09 5.79 -32.47
CA LYS A 93 -13.87 6.55 -32.79
C LYS A 93 -13.96 7.33 -34.11
N GLY A 94 -14.87 6.95 -35.01
CA GLY A 94 -14.94 7.54 -36.34
C GLY A 94 -13.59 7.40 -37.06
N ALA A 95 -13.01 8.52 -37.48
CA ALA A 95 -11.70 8.58 -38.14
C ALA A 95 -10.52 8.70 -37.15
N ALA A 96 -10.78 8.96 -35.86
CA ALA A 96 -9.72 9.15 -34.87
C ALA A 96 -9.00 7.83 -34.56
N ARG A 97 -7.70 7.92 -34.24
CA ARG A 97 -6.95 6.81 -33.65
C ARG A 97 -7.34 6.64 -32.19
N ARG A 98 -7.89 5.47 -31.84
CA ARG A 98 -8.31 5.16 -30.48
C ARG A 98 -7.14 4.65 -29.66
N VAL A 99 -6.83 5.38 -28.59
CA VAL A 99 -5.82 5.04 -27.58
C VAL A 99 -6.56 4.56 -26.33
N VAL A 100 -6.39 3.30 -25.95
CA VAL A 100 -7.01 2.76 -24.73
C VAL A 100 -5.96 2.70 -23.63
N LEU A 101 -6.19 3.41 -22.52
CA LEU A 101 -5.35 3.36 -21.33
C LEU A 101 -5.92 2.33 -20.35
N LEU A 102 -5.12 1.30 -20.07
CA LEU A 102 -5.36 0.32 -19.02
C LEU A 102 -4.37 0.51 -17.88
N GLY A 103 -4.84 0.31 -16.65
CA GLY A 103 -3.93 0.32 -15.52
C GLY A 103 -4.62 0.36 -14.16
N GLU A 104 -3.79 0.53 -13.14
CA GLU A 104 -4.21 0.53 -11.74
C GLU A 104 -4.45 1.95 -11.22
N SER A 105 -4.37 2.17 -9.90
CA SER A 105 -4.54 3.49 -9.27
C SER A 105 -3.54 4.55 -9.74
N ALA A 106 -2.30 4.17 -10.08
CA ALA A 106 -1.30 5.08 -10.64
C ALA A 106 -1.69 5.57 -12.05
N ALA A 107 -2.19 4.66 -12.91
CA ALA A 107 -2.71 5.01 -14.24
C ALA A 107 -4.04 5.76 -14.18
N ARG A 108 -4.83 5.54 -13.13
CA ARG A 108 -6.05 6.28 -12.85
C ARG A 108 -5.79 7.72 -12.39
N GLY A 109 -4.59 8.01 -11.87
CA GLY A 109 -4.28 9.30 -11.26
C GLY A 109 -4.88 9.46 -9.86
N TYR A 110 -4.81 8.42 -9.03
CA TYR A 110 -5.28 8.49 -7.63
C TYR A 110 -4.71 9.72 -6.91
N LEU A 111 -5.57 10.45 -6.18
CA LEU A 111 -5.35 11.77 -5.56
C LEU A 111 -5.32 13.00 -6.51
N LEU A 112 -5.33 12.80 -7.82
CA LEU A 112 -5.40 13.86 -8.84
C LEU A 112 -6.74 13.87 -9.58
N ASP A 113 -7.33 12.69 -9.75
CA ASP A 113 -8.60 12.46 -10.40
C ASP A 113 -9.78 13.00 -9.55
N PRO A 114 -10.87 13.54 -10.16
CA PRO A 114 -11.21 13.57 -11.60
C PRO A 114 -10.67 14.74 -12.41
N VAL A 115 -10.03 15.74 -11.78
CA VAL A 115 -9.69 16.99 -12.48
C VAL A 115 -8.45 16.84 -13.36
N TYR A 116 -7.44 16.08 -12.92
CA TYR A 116 -6.25 15.79 -13.71
C TYR A 116 -5.83 14.34 -13.52
N ASN A 117 -5.49 13.65 -14.60
CA ASN A 117 -5.10 12.24 -14.56
C ASN A 117 -4.24 11.87 -15.78
N PRO A 118 -3.65 10.67 -15.81
CA PRO A 118 -2.84 10.22 -16.94
C PRO A 118 -3.57 10.25 -18.29
N ALA A 119 -4.86 9.91 -18.35
CA ALA A 119 -5.62 9.95 -19.60
C ALA A 119 -5.75 11.38 -20.16
N THR A 120 -6.12 12.35 -19.33
CA THR A 120 -6.23 13.76 -19.71
C THR A 120 -4.88 14.37 -20.08
N SER A 121 -3.81 13.98 -19.37
CA SER A 121 -2.44 14.38 -19.71
C SER A 121 -2.00 13.80 -21.06
N LEU A 122 -2.29 12.52 -21.30
CA LEU A 122 -1.96 11.86 -22.57
C LEU A 122 -2.68 12.51 -23.75
N THR A 123 -3.99 12.78 -23.64
CA THR A 123 -4.75 13.52 -24.66
C THR A 123 -4.05 14.83 -25.01
N ARG A 124 -3.65 15.62 -24.00
CA ARG A 124 -2.97 16.91 -24.21
C ARG A 124 -1.65 16.77 -24.98
N HIS A 125 -0.84 15.76 -24.66
CA HIS A 125 0.44 15.53 -25.36
C HIS A 125 0.26 15.00 -26.78
N LEU A 126 -0.87 14.38 -27.09
CA LEU A 126 -1.21 13.94 -28.44
C LEU A 126 -1.82 15.07 -29.28
N ASP A 127 -2.56 16.01 -28.65
CA ASP A 127 -3.20 17.17 -29.28
C ASP A 127 -2.21 18.31 -29.62
N THR A 128 -1.18 18.03 -30.41
CA THR A 128 -0.14 19.03 -30.81
C THR A 128 -0.42 19.74 -32.14
N GLY A 129 -1.60 19.55 -32.72
CA GLY A 129 -2.14 20.36 -33.83
C GLY A 129 -1.67 20.02 -35.24
N ASN A 130 -0.75 19.06 -35.43
CA ASN A 130 -0.27 18.64 -36.76
C ASN A 130 -0.33 17.11 -37.00
N GLY A 131 -0.83 16.33 -36.03
CA GLY A 131 -0.94 14.86 -36.09
C GLY A 131 -2.35 14.37 -36.42
N PRO A 132 -2.58 13.04 -36.46
CA PRO A 132 -3.92 12.49 -36.57
C PRO A 132 -4.75 12.83 -35.33
N ASP A 133 -6.08 12.85 -35.46
CA ASP A 133 -6.98 12.99 -34.32
C ASP A 133 -6.87 11.74 -33.43
N TYR A 134 -6.67 11.92 -32.13
CA TYR A 134 -6.65 10.81 -31.16
C TYR A 134 -7.89 10.83 -30.26
N GLN A 135 -8.45 9.65 -30.01
CA GLN A 135 -9.48 9.43 -28.99
C GLN A 135 -8.89 8.61 -27.84
N CYS A 136 -8.56 9.25 -26.73
CA CYS A 136 -8.12 8.56 -25.53
C CYS A 136 -9.32 8.03 -24.71
N VAL A 137 -9.27 6.74 -24.36
CA VAL A 137 -10.29 6.04 -23.58
C VAL A 137 -9.66 5.55 -22.28
N ASP A 138 -10.08 6.13 -21.15
CA ASP A 138 -9.62 5.74 -19.81
C ASP A 138 -10.39 4.53 -19.29
N LEU A 139 -9.73 3.37 -19.30
CA LEU A 139 -10.20 2.14 -18.67
C LEU A 139 -9.35 1.76 -17.44
N ALA A 140 -8.56 2.70 -16.90
CA ALA A 140 -7.84 2.44 -15.66
C ALA A 140 -8.79 2.29 -14.48
N ARG A 141 -8.39 1.50 -13.49
CA ARG A 141 -9.18 1.22 -12.29
C ARG A 141 -8.30 1.15 -11.06
N THR A 142 -8.72 1.81 -9.99
CA THR A 142 -8.08 1.67 -8.67
C THR A 142 -8.15 0.21 -8.21
N SER A 143 -7.02 -0.32 -7.73
CA SER A 143 -6.90 -1.71 -7.26
C SER A 143 -7.28 -2.78 -8.29
N LEU A 144 -7.01 -2.53 -9.58
CA LEU A 144 -7.15 -3.55 -10.62
C LEU A 144 -6.18 -4.71 -10.36
N SER A 145 -6.67 -5.94 -10.29
CA SER A 145 -5.81 -7.12 -10.14
C SER A 145 -5.26 -7.60 -11.49
N LEU A 146 -4.19 -8.40 -11.46
CA LEU A 146 -3.61 -9.00 -12.65
C LEU A 146 -4.63 -9.85 -13.44
N GLY A 147 -5.47 -10.62 -12.74
CA GLY A 147 -6.51 -11.44 -13.38
C GLY A 147 -7.59 -10.59 -14.06
N GLN A 148 -8.02 -9.49 -13.42
CA GLN A 148 -8.98 -8.56 -14.01
C GLN A 148 -8.40 -7.85 -15.24
N LEU A 149 -7.12 -7.42 -15.16
CA LEU A 149 -6.44 -6.81 -16.29
C LEU A 149 -6.35 -7.77 -17.49
N ARG A 150 -5.99 -9.04 -17.26
CA ARG A 150 -5.99 -10.06 -18.32
C ARG A 150 -7.37 -10.26 -18.94
N GLN A 151 -8.43 -10.29 -18.13
CA GLN A 151 -9.80 -10.36 -18.64
C GLN A 151 -10.11 -9.17 -19.55
N MET A 152 -9.78 -7.95 -19.13
CA MET A 152 -9.99 -6.74 -19.94
C MET A 152 -9.23 -6.79 -21.25
N VAL A 153 -7.95 -7.19 -21.23
CA VAL A 153 -7.12 -7.37 -22.45
C VAL A 153 -7.78 -8.32 -23.44
N GLY A 154 -8.34 -9.44 -22.96
CA GLY A 154 -9.04 -10.41 -23.80
C GLY A 154 -10.31 -9.87 -24.47
N ASP A 155 -10.91 -8.80 -23.95
CA ASP A 155 -12.11 -8.18 -24.51
C ASP A 155 -11.82 -6.88 -25.28
N LEU A 156 -10.58 -6.35 -25.26
CA LEU A 156 -10.22 -5.06 -25.87
C LEU A 156 -10.48 -4.98 -27.37
N ALA A 157 -10.31 -6.07 -28.13
CA ALA A 157 -10.50 -6.08 -29.58
C ALA A 157 -11.92 -5.61 -29.97
N ARG A 158 -12.91 -5.75 -29.08
CA ARG A 158 -14.29 -5.29 -29.26
C ARG A 158 -14.40 -3.77 -29.37
N LEU A 159 -13.40 -3.02 -28.90
CA LEU A 159 -13.32 -1.56 -29.01
C LEU A 159 -12.53 -1.10 -30.23
N ALA A 160 -12.04 -1.99 -31.08
CA ALA A 160 -11.19 -1.64 -32.22
C ALA A 160 -10.10 -0.59 -31.88
N PRO A 161 -9.30 -0.81 -30.81
CA PRO A 161 -8.23 0.10 -30.43
C PRO A 161 -7.16 0.16 -31.52
N ASP A 162 -6.52 1.30 -31.69
CA ASP A 162 -5.32 1.44 -32.54
C ASP A 162 -4.05 1.39 -31.69
N VAL A 163 -4.16 1.83 -30.43
CA VAL A 163 -3.10 1.80 -29.43
C VAL A 163 -3.66 1.31 -28.10
N VAL A 164 -2.93 0.45 -27.40
CA VAL A 164 -3.20 0.05 -26.02
C VAL A 164 -1.99 0.41 -25.15
N VAL A 165 -2.23 1.23 -24.14
CA VAL A 165 -1.24 1.60 -23.12
C VAL A 165 -1.54 0.78 -21.86
N VAL A 166 -0.56 0.03 -21.35
CA VAL A 166 -0.70 -0.74 -20.10
C VAL A 166 0.23 -0.16 -19.04
N PHE A 167 -0.34 0.55 -18.08
CA PHE A 167 0.37 1.10 -16.93
C PHE A 167 -0.08 0.42 -15.63
N ALA A 168 0.51 -0.75 -15.37
CA ALA A 168 0.15 -1.62 -14.24
C ALA A 168 1.34 -2.42 -13.73
N GLY A 169 1.24 -2.91 -12.49
CA GLY A 169 2.28 -3.73 -11.87
C GLY A 169 2.27 -3.68 -10.34
N ASN A 170 1.70 -2.61 -9.78
CA ASN A 170 1.82 -2.29 -8.37
C ASN A 170 0.99 -3.21 -7.47
N ASN A 171 -0.13 -3.75 -7.96
CA ASN A 171 -0.98 -4.63 -7.14
C ASN A 171 -0.76 -6.12 -7.41
N TRP A 172 0.04 -6.49 -8.41
CA TRP A 172 0.12 -7.88 -8.89
C TRP A 172 0.69 -8.83 -7.84
N SER A 173 1.70 -8.36 -7.11
CA SER A 173 2.30 -9.11 -6.02
C SER A 173 1.31 -9.33 -4.87
N ILE A 174 0.48 -8.34 -4.54
CA ILE A 174 -0.58 -8.43 -3.50
C ILE A 174 -1.68 -9.41 -3.92
N SER A 175 -2.21 -9.28 -5.14
CA SER A 175 -3.28 -10.16 -5.63
C SER A 175 -2.83 -11.60 -5.86
N ALA A 176 -1.53 -11.88 -6.01
CA ALA A 176 -1.02 -13.24 -6.10
C ALA A 176 -1.34 -14.09 -4.83
N TYR A 177 -1.65 -13.43 -3.70
CA TYR A 177 -2.01 -14.08 -2.43
C TYR A 177 -3.52 -14.15 -2.17
N GLU A 178 -4.33 -13.37 -2.90
CA GLU A 178 -5.78 -13.32 -2.69
C GLU A 178 -6.41 -14.66 -3.11
N GLY A 179 -6.62 -15.53 -2.13
CA GLY A 179 -7.09 -16.90 -2.31
C GLY A 179 -5.93 -17.89 -2.44
N ILE A 180 -5.51 -18.49 -1.32
CA ILE A 180 -4.51 -19.56 -1.33
C ILE A 180 -5.14 -20.81 -1.98
N HIS A 181 -4.95 -20.96 -3.29
CA HIS A 181 -5.42 -22.12 -4.03
C HIS A 181 -4.70 -23.39 -3.54
N PRO A 182 -5.39 -24.53 -3.30
CA PRO A 182 -4.80 -25.72 -2.67
C PRO A 182 -3.47 -26.21 -3.29
N GLY A 183 -3.36 -26.16 -4.62
CA GLY A 183 -2.11 -26.52 -5.32
C GLY A 183 -0.94 -25.58 -5.03
N ARG A 184 -1.20 -24.27 -4.88
CA ARG A 184 -0.18 -23.28 -4.51
C ARG A 184 0.23 -23.44 -3.05
N SER A 185 -0.72 -23.74 -2.16
CA SER A 185 -0.43 -23.92 -0.74
C SER A 185 0.51 -25.09 -0.48
N ALA A 186 0.35 -26.21 -1.19
CA ALA A 186 1.25 -27.36 -1.08
C ALA A 186 2.67 -27.05 -1.57
N LEU A 187 2.79 -26.34 -2.70
CA LEU A 187 4.07 -25.90 -3.24
C LEU A 187 4.82 -25.00 -2.25
N LEU A 188 4.15 -23.97 -1.72
CA LEU A 188 4.72 -23.04 -0.75
C LEU A 188 5.09 -23.72 0.58
N ALA A 189 4.26 -24.65 1.05
CA ALA A 189 4.56 -25.46 2.24
C ALA A 189 5.83 -26.31 2.03
N GLY A 190 6.00 -26.89 0.84
CA GLY A 190 7.20 -27.64 0.46
C GLY A 190 8.45 -26.76 0.49
N ALA A 191 8.38 -25.59 -0.17
CA ALA A 191 9.47 -24.61 -0.19
C ALA A 191 9.84 -24.12 1.22
N LEU A 192 8.83 -23.81 2.05
CA LEU A 192 9.03 -23.38 3.44
C LEU A 192 9.75 -24.46 4.28
N ARG A 193 9.40 -25.74 4.13
CA ARG A 193 10.09 -26.84 4.82
C ARG A 193 11.53 -27.02 4.35
N ALA A 194 11.79 -26.84 3.06
CA ALA A 194 13.10 -27.08 2.47
C ALA A 194 14.11 -25.96 2.74
N GLY A 195 13.68 -24.69 2.74
CA GLY A 195 14.60 -23.55 2.81
C GLY A 195 14.07 -22.34 3.59
N GLY A 196 13.06 -22.54 4.44
CA GLY A 196 12.50 -21.48 5.28
C GLY A 196 11.76 -20.41 4.48
N TYR A 197 11.52 -19.26 5.12
CA TYR A 197 10.74 -18.16 4.52
C TYR A 197 11.35 -17.59 3.24
N ARG A 198 12.68 -17.65 3.08
CA ARG A 198 13.34 -17.24 1.84
C ARG A 198 12.93 -18.12 0.66
N ALA A 199 12.99 -19.44 0.83
CA ALA A 199 12.59 -20.36 -0.22
C ALA A 199 11.10 -20.21 -0.55
N MET A 200 10.25 -20.10 0.48
CA MET A 200 8.82 -19.82 0.30
C MET A 200 8.57 -18.54 -0.52
N ARG A 201 9.24 -17.44 -0.15
CA ARG A 201 9.16 -16.16 -0.86
C ARG A 201 9.56 -16.31 -2.32
N ASN A 202 10.71 -16.90 -2.59
CA ASN A 202 11.23 -17.02 -3.95
C ASN A 202 10.31 -17.90 -4.80
N THR A 203 9.87 -19.05 -4.30
CA THR A 203 8.89 -19.91 -4.99
C THR A 203 7.59 -19.17 -5.30
N LEU A 204 7.10 -18.31 -4.40
CA LEU A 204 5.90 -17.52 -4.65
C LEU A 204 6.09 -16.47 -5.76
N LEU A 205 7.26 -15.86 -5.85
CA LEU A 205 7.56 -14.91 -6.91
C LEU A 205 7.80 -15.62 -8.25
N ASP A 206 8.62 -16.67 -8.23
CA ASP A 206 9.13 -17.33 -9.43
C ASP A 206 8.12 -18.32 -10.06
N GLU A 207 7.38 -19.06 -9.23
CA GLU A 207 6.50 -20.13 -9.71
C GLU A 207 5.01 -19.75 -9.69
N VAL A 208 4.64 -18.63 -9.08
CA VAL A 208 3.24 -18.19 -9.00
C VAL A 208 3.02 -16.82 -9.63
N LEU A 209 3.80 -15.81 -9.26
CA LEU A 209 3.62 -14.45 -9.79
C LEU A 209 4.11 -14.34 -11.23
N LEU A 210 5.39 -14.68 -11.50
CA LEU A 210 5.98 -14.52 -12.83
C LEU A 210 5.21 -15.26 -13.94
N PRO A 211 4.77 -16.52 -13.77
CA PRO A 211 4.00 -17.20 -14.82
C PRO A 211 2.68 -16.50 -15.15
N GLN A 212 2.07 -15.80 -14.19
CA GLN A 212 0.86 -15.02 -14.45
C GLN A 212 1.17 -13.71 -15.21
N VAL A 213 2.31 -13.08 -14.90
CA VAL A 213 2.81 -11.92 -15.64
C VAL A 213 3.12 -12.31 -17.09
N ASP A 214 3.77 -13.46 -17.29
CA ASP A 214 4.09 -14.00 -18.60
C ASP A 214 2.83 -14.25 -19.43
N ALA A 215 1.80 -14.83 -18.80
CA ALA A 215 0.53 -15.06 -19.47
C ALA A 215 -0.17 -13.76 -19.89
N LEU A 216 -0.09 -12.68 -19.09
CA LEU A 216 -0.57 -11.36 -19.52
C LEU A 216 0.23 -10.82 -20.70
N LEU A 217 1.56 -10.94 -20.65
CA LEU A 217 2.45 -10.45 -21.69
C LEU A 217 2.22 -11.19 -23.03
N ASP A 218 1.96 -12.49 -22.97
CA ASP A 218 1.55 -13.29 -24.13
C ASP A 218 0.18 -12.85 -24.68
N ASP A 219 -0.79 -12.54 -23.81
CA ASP A 219 -2.10 -12.02 -24.23
C ASP A 219 -1.93 -10.66 -24.95
N LEU A 220 -1.05 -9.78 -24.46
CA LEU A 220 -0.75 -8.48 -25.09
C LEU A 220 0.00 -8.63 -26.42
N ARG A 221 0.97 -9.53 -26.49
CA ARG A 221 1.65 -9.86 -27.75
C ARG A 221 0.66 -10.36 -28.79
N ARG A 222 -0.26 -11.24 -28.38
CA ARG A 222 -1.30 -11.78 -29.25
C ARG A 222 -2.26 -10.70 -29.73
N LEU A 223 -2.67 -9.78 -28.86
CA LEU A 223 -3.48 -8.62 -29.24
C LEU A 223 -2.80 -7.77 -30.32
N ARG A 224 -1.49 -7.51 -30.19
CA ARG A 224 -0.73 -6.82 -31.24
C ARG A 224 -0.70 -7.63 -32.54
N ASP A 225 -0.31 -8.90 -32.46
CA ASP A 225 -0.05 -9.74 -33.64
C ASP A 225 -1.35 -10.03 -34.43
N GLU A 226 -2.47 -10.25 -33.74
CA GLU A 226 -3.74 -10.64 -34.36
C GLU A 226 -4.63 -9.45 -34.73
N ALA A 227 -4.64 -8.39 -33.91
CA ALA A 227 -5.50 -7.22 -34.15
C ALA A 227 -4.74 -6.00 -34.70
N GLY A 228 -3.42 -6.10 -34.93
CA GLY A 228 -2.61 -5.02 -35.50
C GLY A 228 -2.48 -3.79 -34.59
N VAL A 229 -2.70 -3.96 -33.29
CA VAL A 229 -2.75 -2.87 -32.31
C VAL A 229 -1.35 -2.53 -31.81
N GLN A 230 -0.99 -1.26 -31.74
CA GLN A 230 0.25 -0.84 -31.08
C GLN A 230 0.12 -1.04 -29.57
N VAL A 231 1.06 -1.72 -28.92
CA VAL A 231 1.05 -1.94 -27.47
C VAL A 231 2.23 -1.22 -26.83
N VAL A 232 1.93 -0.29 -25.92
CA VAL A 232 2.91 0.45 -25.12
C VAL A 232 2.84 -0.03 -23.67
N LEU A 233 3.90 -0.68 -23.20
CA LEU A 233 4.04 -1.08 -21.80
C LEU A 233 4.69 0.05 -20.98
N VAL A 234 4.05 0.46 -19.89
CA VAL A 234 4.61 1.42 -18.94
C VAL A 234 5.05 0.67 -17.70
N VAL A 235 6.35 0.64 -17.44
CA VAL A 235 6.93 0.00 -16.25
C VAL A 235 6.81 0.96 -15.08
N PRO A 236 6.04 0.65 -14.02
CA PRO A 236 5.90 1.54 -12.89
C PRO A 236 7.23 1.73 -12.15
N GLU A 237 7.47 2.94 -11.64
CA GLU A 237 8.55 3.22 -10.69
C GLU A 237 8.00 3.40 -9.27
N PHE A 238 8.84 3.19 -8.28
CA PHE A 238 8.57 3.37 -6.86
C PHE A 238 9.34 4.58 -6.32
N ASN A 239 8.77 5.30 -5.36
CA ASN A 239 9.41 6.44 -4.72
C ASN A 239 10.50 6.00 -3.71
N LEU A 240 11.61 5.43 -4.22
CA LEU A 240 12.67 4.83 -3.42
C LEU A 240 13.28 5.82 -2.41
N CYS A 241 13.38 7.10 -2.79
CA CYS A 241 14.00 8.14 -1.98
C CYS A 241 13.00 8.88 -1.07
N GLY A 242 11.71 8.89 -1.40
CA GLY A 242 10.68 9.60 -0.65
C GLY A 242 9.82 8.71 0.26
N TRP A 243 9.97 7.38 0.17
CA TRP A 243 9.23 6.42 0.99
C TRP A 243 10.11 5.80 2.08
N SER A 244 9.59 5.75 3.32
CA SER A 244 10.24 5.02 4.41
C SER A 244 9.46 3.78 4.83
N PRO A 245 10.09 2.59 4.87
CA PRO A 245 9.47 1.37 5.42
C PRO A 245 9.47 1.37 6.96
N LEU A 246 10.02 2.39 7.62
CA LEU A 246 10.07 2.49 9.09
C LEU A 246 8.76 2.97 9.71
N GLY A 247 7.81 3.43 8.89
CA GLY A 247 6.47 3.87 9.33
C GLY A 247 5.54 2.70 9.70
N PRO A 248 4.60 2.87 10.66
CA PRO A 248 3.82 1.77 11.25
C PRO A 248 3.00 0.90 10.28
N VAL A 249 2.61 1.41 9.10
CA VAL A 249 1.80 0.65 8.13
C VAL A 249 2.66 -0.34 7.32
N ASP A 250 3.89 0.01 6.95
CA ASP A 250 4.82 -0.85 6.21
C ASP A 250 5.96 -1.42 7.10
N ALA A 251 5.92 -1.14 8.41
CA ALA A 251 6.96 -1.53 9.38
C ALA A 251 7.03 -3.04 9.62
N VAL A 252 7.34 -3.84 8.62
CA VAL A 252 7.85 -5.19 8.86
C VAL A 252 9.30 -5.03 9.31
N ASP A 253 9.60 -5.25 10.59
CA ASP A 253 11.00 -5.20 11.05
C ASP A 253 11.76 -6.36 10.44
N VAL A 254 11.40 -7.59 10.79
CA VAL A 254 12.11 -8.78 10.31
C VAL A 254 11.19 -10.00 10.44
N PRO A 255 11.26 -10.98 9.52
CA PRO A 255 10.60 -12.26 9.72
C PRO A 255 11.16 -13.04 10.90
N MET A 256 10.47 -14.11 11.26
CA MET A 256 10.89 -15.03 12.30
C MET A 256 12.27 -15.60 11.98
N MET A 257 13.14 -15.62 12.99
CA MET A 257 14.50 -16.14 12.92
C MET A 257 14.92 -16.69 14.29
N PRO A 258 16.00 -17.50 14.37
CA PRO A 258 16.51 -17.99 15.64
C PRO A 258 16.78 -16.85 16.63
N GLU A 259 16.45 -17.06 17.91
CA GLU A 259 16.50 -16.04 18.97
C GLU A 259 17.83 -15.26 19.02
N LYS A 260 18.97 -15.96 18.93
CA LYS A 260 20.30 -15.33 18.93
C LYS A 260 20.50 -14.40 17.73
N ALA A 261 20.01 -14.79 16.55
CA ALA A 261 20.07 -13.96 15.34
C ALA A 261 19.15 -12.75 15.50
N LEU A 262 17.94 -12.94 16.04
CA LEU A 262 16.98 -11.87 16.28
C LEU A 262 17.53 -10.81 17.23
N SER A 263 18.14 -11.25 18.35
CA SER A 263 18.74 -10.36 19.33
C SER A 263 19.91 -9.54 18.75
N ARG A 264 20.77 -10.18 17.95
CA ARG A 264 21.85 -9.50 17.23
C ARG A 264 21.31 -8.50 16.21
N TRP A 265 20.29 -8.89 15.44
CA TRP A 265 19.68 -8.02 14.44
C TRP A 265 19.10 -6.75 15.07
N TYR A 266 18.36 -6.86 16.18
CA TYR A 266 17.85 -5.67 16.90
C TYR A 266 18.94 -4.82 17.54
N THR A 267 20.05 -5.44 17.95
CA THR A 267 21.21 -4.71 18.46
C THR A 267 21.88 -3.90 17.36
N ALA A 268 22.09 -4.51 16.19
CA ALA A 268 22.59 -3.83 14.99
C ALA A 268 21.66 -2.71 14.55
N ARG A 269 20.33 -2.94 14.49
CA ARG A 269 19.32 -1.93 14.17
C ARG A 269 19.41 -0.70 15.07
N ARG A 270 19.53 -0.89 16.39
CA ARG A 270 19.64 0.23 17.33
C ARG A 270 20.89 1.08 17.07
N LYS A 271 22.03 0.43 16.86
CA LYS A 271 23.28 1.11 16.50
C LYS A 271 23.16 1.83 15.16
N ALA A 272 22.48 1.20 14.18
CA ALA A 272 22.28 1.76 12.86
C ALA A 272 21.40 3.02 12.93
N LEU A 273 20.33 3.01 13.72
CA LEU A 273 19.49 4.19 13.92
C LEU A 273 20.25 5.34 14.60
N SER A 274 21.13 5.05 15.58
CA SER A 274 22.03 6.07 16.15
C SER A 274 23.02 6.60 15.11
N ALA A 275 23.66 5.73 14.33
CA ALA A 275 24.56 6.13 13.24
C ALA A 275 23.86 7.00 12.18
N LEU A 276 22.59 6.68 11.85
CA LEU A 276 21.75 7.48 10.97
C LEU A 276 21.51 8.90 11.54
N THR A 277 21.14 9.00 12.81
CA THR A 277 20.93 10.30 13.47
C THR A 277 22.21 11.13 13.57
N GLU A 278 23.36 10.48 13.76
CA GLU A 278 24.67 11.10 13.90
C GLU A 278 25.39 11.35 12.56
N GLY A 279 24.81 10.94 11.43
CA GLY A 279 25.42 11.07 10.10
C GLY A 279 26.65 10.19 9.88
N ARG A 280 26.81 9.09 10.62
CA ARG A 280 27.92 8.13 10.48
C ARG A 280 27.63 7.13 9.35
N TRP A 281 27.74 7.59 8.11
CA TRP A 281 27.28 6.86 6.93
C TRP A 281 28.00 5.52 6.68
N HIS A 282 29.31 5.43 6.93
CA HIS A 282 30.05 4.18 6.77
C HIS A 282 29.60 3.13 7.81
N ASP A 283 29.51 3.51 9.09
CA ASP A 283 29.02 2.63 10.14
C ASP A 283 27.58 2.17 9.88
N LEU A 284 26.74 3.08 9.37
CA LEU A 284 25.36 2.75 8.96
C LEU A 284 25.33 1.67 7.87
N ALA A 285 26.19 1.79 6.85
CA ALA A 285 26.28 0.82 5.78
C ALA A 285 26.76 -0.56 6.29
N ASP A 286 27.77 -0.59 7.15
CA ASP A 286 28.29 -1.84 7.73
C ASP A 286 27.25 -2.55 8.61
N LEU A 287 26.54 -1.78 9.45
CA LEU A 287 25.48 -2.32 10.31
C LEU A 287 24.29 -2.83 9.50
N ALA A 288 23.90 -2.12 8.43
CA ALA A 288 22.88 -2.60 7.50
C ALA A 288 23.32 -3.89 6.76
N GLY A 289 24.61 -3.99 6.43
CA GLY A 289 25.22 -5.22 5.89
C GLY A 289 25.12 -6.39 6.87
N GLU A 290 25.45 -6.18 8.15
CA GLU A 290 25.28 -7.20 9.21
C GLU A 290 23.81 -7.66 9.31
N MET A 291 22.87 -6.72 9.33
CA MET A 291 21.44 -7.04 9.42
C MET A 291 20.97 -7.87 8.22
N THR A 292 21.35 -7.49 7.00
CA THR A 292 21.05 -8.26 5.77
C THR A 292 21.63 -9.67 5.84
N GLY A 293 22.84 -9.83 6.39
CA GLY A 293 23.46 -11.15 6.58
C GLY A 293 22.69 -12.04 7.57
N LEU A 294 22.06 -11.43 8.59
CA LEU A 294 21.28 -12.15 9.61
C LEU A 294 19.88 -12.53 9.13
N ASP A 295 19.16 -11.63 8.46
CA ASP A 295 17.78 -11.87 7.98
C ASP A 295 17.69 -12.42 6.56
N GLY A 296 18.80 -12.39 5.83
CA GLY A 296 18.87 -12.86 4.47
C GLY A 296 18.26 -11.91 3.43
N GLY A 297 18.07 -10.63 3.73
CA GLY A 297 17.38 -9.68 2.86
C GLY A 297 15.86 -9.86 2.83
N LEU A 298 15.28 -10.47 3.88
CA LEU A 298 13.84 -10.59 4.04
C LEU A 298 13.21 -9.44 4.85
N SER A 299 14.04 -8.54 5.38
CA SER A 299 13.61 -7.30 6.00
C SER A 299 13.71 -6.13 5.02
N PRO A 300 12.75 -5.19 5.04
CA PRO A 300 12.87 -3.93 4.33
C PRO A 300 13.83 -2.93 5.02
N VAL A 301 14.14 -3.12 6.30
CA VAL A 301 14.90 -2.15 7.10
C VAL A 301 16.37 -2.01 6.63
N PRO A 302 17.16 -3.09 6.47
CA PRO A 302 18.56 -2.98 6.10
C PRO A 302 18.77 -2.28 4.75
N GLY A 303 18.01 -2.65 3.73
CA GLY A 303 18.13 -2.08 2.39
C GLY A 303 17.85 -0.57 2.38
N HIS A 304 16.87 -0.10 3.18
CA HIS A 304 16.57 1.33 3.28
C HIS A 304 17.68 2.10 4.00
N LEU A 305 18.22 1.56 5.09
CA LEU A 305 19.34 2.15 5.81
C LEU A 305 20.61 2.21 4.95
N LEU A 306 20.90 1.12 4.23
CA LEU A 306 22.03 1.03 3.31
C LEU A 306 21.87 2.00 2.13
N GLY A 307 20.68 2.06 1.52
CA GLY A 307 20.39 3.01 0.44
C GLY A 307 20.56 4.47 0.89
N THR A 308 20.12 4.79 2.11
CA THR A 308 20.31 6.12 2.71
C THR A 308 21.79 6.44 2.90
N ALA A 309 22.56 5.53 3.49
CA ALA A 309 24.01 5.69 3.66
C ALA A 309 24.74 5.88 2.32
N LEU A 310 24.44 5.02 1.33
CA LEU A 310 25.07 5.05 0.01
C LEU A 310 24.72 6.31 -0.77
N THR A 311 23.50 6.84 -0.61
CA THR A 311 23.10 8.12 -1.20
C THR A 311 23.93 9.26 -0.61
N ALA A 312 24.07 9.31 0.72
CA ALA A 312 24.90 10.31 1.40
C ALA A 312 26.41 10.20 1.03
N LEU A 313 26.86 9.02 0.63
CA LEU A 313 28.22 8.75 0.15
C LEU A 313 28.40 8.95 -1.37
N GLY A 314 27.38 9.42 -2.09
CA GLY A 314 27.45 9.64 -3.55
C GLY A 314 27.47 8.36 -4.40
N ARG A 315 27.09 7.22 -3.83
CA ARG A 315 27.10 5.89 -4.50
C ARG A 315 25.71 5.53 -5.00
N HIS A 316 25.16 6.33 -5.92
CA HIS A 316 23.74 6.29 -6.31
C HIS A 316 23.28 4.98 -6.93
N ALA A 317 24.08 4.35 -7.79
CA ALA A 317 23.74 3.03 -8.37
C ALA A 317 23.56 1.95 -7.29
N ALA A 318 24.52 1.86 -6.36
CA ALA A 318 24.44 0.91 -5.25
C ALA A 318 23.33 1.27 -4.26
N ALA A 319 23.04 2.56 -4.09
CA ALA A 319 21.91 3.02 -3.29
C ALA A 319 20.57 2.55 -3.87
N ARG A 320 20.41 2.63 -5.21
CA ARG A 320 19.25 2.13 -5.92
C ARG A 320 19.03 0.65 -5.64
N ASP A 321 20.06 -0.19 -5.81
CA ASP A 321 19.98 -1.62 -5.55
C ASP A 321 19.53 -1.92 -4.10
N ALA A 322 20.07 -1.18 -3.13
CA ALA A 322 19.70 -1.35 -1.72
C ALA A 322 18.23 -0.92 -1.44
N PHE A 323 17.76 0.18 -2.03
CA PHE A 323 16.36 0.59 -1.89
C PHE A 323 15.38 -0.37 -2.60
N GLU A 324 15.74 -0.90 -3.77
CA GLU A 324 14.92 -1.91 -4.47
C GLU A 324 14.84 -3.21 -3.66
N GLN A 325 15.96 -3.65 -3.06
CA GLN A 325 15.96 -4.77 -2.13
C GLN A 325 15.01 -4.51 -0.94
N SER A 326 15.05 -3.31 -0.37
CA SER A 326 14.15 -2.92 0.71
C SER A 326 12.69 -3.04 0.28
N ARG A 327 12.32 -2.39 -0.83
CA ARG A 327 10.97 -2.41 -1.40
C ARG A 327 10.46 -3.85 -1.59
N ASP A 328 11.30 -4.73 -2.14
CA ASP A 328 10.92 -6.08 -2.58
C ASP A 328 10.96 -7.14 -1.49
N SER A 329 11.68 -6.90 -0.38
CA SER A 329 11.92 -7.88 0.69
C SER A 329 10.65 -8.52 1.26
N VAL A 330 9.59 -7.73 1.41
CA VAL A 330 8.29 -8.17 1.95
C VAL A 330 7.41 -8.90 0.93
N CYS A 331 7.66 -8.70 -0.36
CA CYS A 331 6.92 -9.38 -1.41
C CYS A 331 7.19 -10.89 -1.34
N GLY A 332 6.14 -11.68 -1.21
CA GLY A 332 6.19 -13.14 -1.14
C GLY A 332 6.22 -13.71 0.28
N LEU A 333 6.22 -12.87 1.33
CA LEU A 333 6.21 -13.32 2.72
C LEU A 333 4.81 -13.54 3.31
N MET A 334 3.76 -13.24 2.55
CA MET A 334 2.37 -13.34 3.04
C MET A 334 2.13 -12.46 4.28
N VAL A 335 2.70 -11.26 4.25
CA VAL A 335 2.39 -10.16 5.15
C VAL A 335 1.68 -9.06 4.37
N LYS A 336 0.93 -8.22 5.06
CA LYS A 336 0.36 -7.01 4.47
C LYS A 336 1.47 -6.00 4.20
N TYR A 337 1.50 -5.48 2.99
CA TYR A 337 2.40 -4.41 2.55
C TYR A 337 1.69 -3.55 1.50
N LEU A 338 2.20 -2.35 1.24
CA LEU A 338 1.60 -1.41 0.28
C LEU A 338 1.93 -1.77 -1.19
N PRO A 339 1.07 -1.44 -2.16
CA PRO A 339 1.33 -1.71 -3.58
C PRO A 339 2.73 -1.30 -4.07
N ARG A 340 3.36 -2.17 -4.85
CA ARG A 340 4.69 -1.99 -5.45
C ARG A 340 4.89 -2.99 -6.58
N THR A 341 5.69 -2.61 -7.58
CA THR A 341 6.12 -3.52 -8.64
C THR A 341 7.51 -4.06 -8.31
N PRO A 342 7.68 -5.34 -7.96
CA PRO A 342 9.00 -5.90 -7.63
C PRO A 342 9.95 -5.80 -8.82
N ARG A 343 11.26 -5.72 -8.56
CA ARG A 343 12.31 -5.56 -9.59
C ARG A 343 12.25 -6.70 -10.58
N LEU A 344 12.02 -7.93 -10.09
CA LEU A 344 11.84 -9.11 -10.91
C LEU A 344 10.72 -8.94 -11.96
N VAL A 345 9.60 -8.31 -11.57
CA VAL A 345 8.50 -8.00 -12.50
C VAL A 345 8.89 -6.85 -13.44
N GLN A 346 9.48 -5.77 -12.93
CA GLN A 346 9.95 -4.66 -13.75
C GLN A 346 10.91 -5.15 -14.85
N ASP A 347 11.90 -5.95 -14.49
CA ASP A 347 12.90 -6.52 -15.40
C ASP A 347 12.25 -7.49 -16.39
N ARG A 348 11.26 -8.29 -15.95
CA ARG A 348 10.50 -9.18 -16.84
C ARG A 348 9.72 -8.40 -17.90
N LEU A 349 9.05 -7.31 -17.53
CA LEU A 349 8.34 -6.42 -18.46
C LEU A 349 9.30 -5.85 -19.51
N VAL A 350 10.48 -5.35 -19.08
CA VAL A 350 11.49 -4.78 -19.98
C VAL A 350 12.06 -5.82 -20.93
N ALA A 351 12.47 -6.97 -20.39
CA ALA A 351 13.06 -8.04 -21.19
C ALA A 351 12.05 -8.56 -22.23
N PHE A 352 10.79 -8.76 -21.84
CA PHE A 352 9.75 -9.22 -22.75
C PHE A 352 9.46 -8.21 -23.85
N ALA A 353 9.30 -6.92 -23.50
CA ALA A 353 9.04 -5.87 -24.48
C ALA A 353 10.15 -5.82 -25.54
N ARG A 354 11.42 -5.88 -25.12
CA ARG A 354 12.57 -5.91 -26.04
C ARG A 354 12.59 -7.16 -26.91
N ALA A 355 12.43 -8.34 -26.31
CA ALA A 355 12.47 -9.61 -27.03
C ALA A 355 11.37 -9.73 -28.08
N HIS A 356 10.19 -9.18 -27.79
CA HIS A 356 9.03 -9.28 -28.67
C HIS A 356 8.79 -8.03 -29.50
N ARG A 357 9.56 -6.94 -29.36
CA ARG A 357 9.35 -5.65 -30.04
C ARG A 357 7.99 -5.01 -29.70
N LEU A 358 7.65 -5.00 -28.41
CA LEU A 358 6.58 -4.13 -27.89
C LEU A 358 7.18 -2.77 -27.53
N ASP A 359 6.40 -1.70 -27.66
CA ASP A 359 6.83 -0.39 -27.19
C ASP A 359 6.90 -0.36 -25.67
N ILE A 360 7.85 0.40 -25.14
CA ILE A 360 8.09 0.49 -23.71
C ILE A 360 8.44 1.90 -23.26
N VAL A 361 7.85 2.28 -22.13
CA VAL A 361 8.21 3.44 -21.33
C VAL A 361 8.64 2.95 -19.96
N ASP A 362 9.93 3.09 -19.64
CA ASP A 362 10.48 2.67 -18.36
C ASP A 362 10.55 3.87 -17.41
N LEU A 363 9.59 3.96 -16.48
CA LEU A 363 9.52 5.10 -15.56
C LEU A 363 10.71 5.17 -14.60
N ARG A 364 11.50 4.09 -14.49
CA ARG A 364 12.75 4.07 -13.73
C ARG A 364 13.80 5.01 -14.31
N ALA A 365 13.79 5.18 -15.63
CA ALA A 365 14.65 6.11 -16.35
C ALA A 365 13.96 7.45 -16.56
N GLU A 366 12.64 7.46 -16.77
CA GLU A 366 11.93 8.71 -17.01
C GLU A 366 11.84 9.55 -15.75
N LEU A 367 11.63 9.00 -14.55
CA LEU A 367 11.39 9.77 -13.33
C LEU A 367 12.64 9.97 -12.44
N CYS A 368 13.84 9.82 -13.02
CA CYS A 368 15.09 10.00 -12.29
C CYS A 368 15.39 11.46 -11.97
N ARG A 369 16.25 11.65 -10.96
CA ARG A 369 16.81 12.96 -10.60
C ARG A 369 17.86 13.40 -11.60
N ASP A 370 17.97 14.70 -11.81
CA ASP A 370 19.01 15.26 -12.68
C ASP A 370 20.42 15.14 -12.07
N ASP A 371 20.54 15.22 -10.75
CA ASP A 371 21.81 15.15 -10.00
C ASP A 371 22.21 13.72 -9.59
N ALA A 372 21.28 12.77 -9.66
CA ALA A 372 21.50 11.35 -9.36
C ALA A 372 20.60 10.48 -10.26
N PRO A 373 20.97 10.29 -11.55
CA PRO A 373 20.12 9.64 -12.56
C PRO A 373 19.74 8.19 -12.26
N GLU A 374 20.40 7.53 -11.31
CA GLU A 374 20.04 6.19 -10.85
C GLU A 374 18.88 6.18 -9.87
N LEU A 375 18.59 7.31 -9.21
CA LEU A 375 17.58 7.42 -8.17
C LEU A 375 16.34 8.18 -8.67
N PRO A 376 15.12 7.75 -8.29
CA PRO A 376 13.91 8.46 -8.65
C PRO A 376 13.83 9.80 -7.92
N ASP A 377 13.29 10.82 -8.58
CA ASP A 377 13.02 12.12 -7.98
C ASP A 377 11.73 12.05 -7.15
N PRO A 378 11.80 12.23 -5.81
CA PRO A 378 10.62 12.24 -4.96
C PRO A 378 9.56 13.30 -5.30
N ASP A 379 9.88 14.32 -6.11
CA ASP A 379 8.92 15.35 -6.51
C ASP A 379 7.96 14.90 -7.62
N HIS A 380 8.28 13.80 -8.31
CA HIS A 380 7.40 13.14 -9.27
C HIS A 380 6.36 12.21 -8.62
N PHE A 381 6.36 12.10 -7.29
CA PHE A 381 5.46 11.21 -6.55
C PHE A 381 4.62 11.97 -5.52
N LEU A 382 3.44 11.45 -5.23
CA LEU A 382 2.57 11.87 -4.12
C LEU A 382 2.72 10.91 -2.92
N ASP A 383 3.13 9.67 -3.13
CA ASP A 383 3.40 8.69 -2.09
C ASP A 383 4.44 7.65 -2.58
N TYR A 384 4.25 6.37 -2.28
CA TYR A 384 5.13 5.28 -2.70
C TYR A 384 5.05 4.94 -4.20
N CYS A 385 3.89 5.12 -4.87
CA CYS A 385 3.75 4.79 -6.29
C CYS A 385 2.82 5.71 -7.10
N HIS A 386 2.00 6.54 -6.45
CA HIS A 386 1.15 7.49 -7.16
C HIS A 386 1.96 8.71 -7.57
N LEU A 387 1.77 9.13 -8.83
CA LEU A 387 2.55 10.21 -9.43
C LEU A 387 1.95 11.58 -9.09
N SER A 388 2.83 12.57 -8.93
CA SER A 388 2.42 13.98 -8.84
C SER A 388 2.03 14.51 -10.22
N HIS A 389 1.57 15.77 -10.28
CA HIS A 389 1.29 16.44 -11.55
C HIS A 389 2.49 16.36 -12.53
N SER A 390 3.70 16.66 -12.05
CA SER A 390 4.91 16.59 -12.88
C SER A 390 5.28 15.15 -13.24
N GLY A 391 5.05 14.19 -12.34
CA GLY A 391 5.28 12.78 -12.63
C GLY A 391 4.34 12.23 -13.71
N VAL A 392 3.05 12.55 -13.63
CA VAL A 392 2.06 12.18 -14.65
C VAL A 392 2.38 12.83 -16.00
N ASP A 393 2.71 14.11 -16.00
CA ASP A 393 3.06 14.84 -17.23
C ASP A 393 4.28 14.22 -17.91
N ARG A 394 5.35 13.96 -17.15
CA ARG A 394 6.58 13.33 -17.65
C ARG A 394 6.33 11.92 -18.16
N ALA A 395 5.56 11.11 -17.44
CA ALA A 395 5.19 9.76 -17.86
C ALA A 395 4.38 9.77 -19.16
N MET A 396 3.35 10.61 -19.25
CA MET A 396 2.45 10.64 -20.41
C MET A 396 3.07 11.31 -21.63
N SER A 397 3.98 12.27 -21.44
CA SER A 397 4.81 12.80 -22.53
C SER A 397 5.71 11.71 -23.13
N ALA A 398 6.31 10.84 -22.30
CA ALA A 398 7.07 9.70 -22.79
C ALA A 398 6.19 8.68 -23.52
N VAL A 399 4.98 8.41 -23.04
CA VAL A 399 4.01 7.55 -23.74
C VAL A 399 3.58 8.15 -25.08
N ALA A 400 3.22 9.44 -25.11
CA ALA A 400 2.81 10.12 -26.34
C ALA A 400 3.90 10.05 -27.42
N ARG A 401 5.17 10.30 -27.04
CA ARG A 401 6.31 10.15 -27.96
C ARG A 401 6.40 8.75 -28.56
N ARG A 402 6.19 7.69 -27.75
CA ARG A 402 6.20 6.30 -28.27
C ARG A 402 5.05 6.04 -29.25
N ILE A 403 3.88 6.61 -28.98
CA ILE A 403 2.72 6.49 -29.87
C ILE A 403 3.02 7.16 -31.22
N THR A 404 3.58 8.37 -31.21
CA THR A 404 3.85 9.14 -32.44
C THR A 404 5.09 8.64 -33.21
N ASP A 405 6.15 8.23 -32.52
CA ASP A 405 7.40 7.74 -33.16
C ASP A 405 7.17 6.43 -33.91
N GLY A 406 6.24 5.59 -33.43
CA GLY A 406 5.81 4.37 -34.13
C GLY A 406 5.17 4.65 -35.50
N GLU A 407 4.68 5.87 -35.75
CA GLU A 407 4.06 6.27 -37.03
C GLU A 407 5.09 6.73 -38.06
N ALA A 408 6.24 7.27 -37.63
CA ALA A 408 7.22 7.91 -38.51
C ALA A 408 8.17 6.93 -39.24
N GLY A 409 8.06 5.62 -39.00
CA GLY A 409 8.96 4.62 -39.58
C GLY A 409 10.41 4.83 -39.15
N ALA A 410 10.68 4.76 -37.84
CA ALA A 410 12.02 4.92 -37.28
C ALA A 410 12.86 3.62 -37.37
N PRO A 411 14.21 3.71 -37.45
CA PRO A 411 15.09 2.55 -37.58
C PRO A 411 15.07 1.65 -36.34
N GLU A 412 15.56 0.42 -36.49
CA GLU A 412 15.62 -0.62 -35.45
C GLU A 412 15.99 -0.10 -34.04
N PRO A 413 15.45 -0.75 -32.98
CA PRO A 413 15.67 -0.33 -31.61
C PRO A 413 17.17 -0.42 -31.28
N THR A 414 17.83 0.74 -31.26
CA THR A 414 19.20 0.86 -30.76
C THR A 414 19.19 0.78 -29.24
N GLU A 415 20.20 0.10 -28.69
CA GLU A 415 20.40 -0.14 -27.26
C GLU A 415 20.16 1.12 -26.40
N PRO A 416 19.79 0.96 -25.11
CA PRO A 416 19.74 2.07 -24.19
C PRO A 416 21.10 2.75 -24.14
N ARG A 417 21.21 3.90 -24.82
CA ARG A 417 22.38 4.77 -24.75
C ARG A 417 22.60 5.11 -23.28
N ALA A 418 23.79 4.75 -22.78
CA ALA A 418 24.34 5.33 -21.57
C ALA A 418 24.11 6.86 -21.61
N THR A 419 23.65 7.38 -20.49
CA THR A 419 23.33 8.78 -20.21
C THR A 419 24.47 9.71 -20.60
N ALA A 420 24.48 10.15 -21.86
CA ALA A 420 25.37 11.19 -22.34
C ALA A 420 24.53 12.31 -22.96
N GLY A 421 24.37 13.40 -22.18
CA GLY A 421 23.97 14.73 -22.63
C GLY A 421 22.64 14.83 -23.38
N ARG A 422 21.52 15.00 -22.65
CA ARG A 422 20.28 15.54 -23.24
C ARG A 422 20.47 17.02 -23.56
N THR A 423 20.83 17.34 -24.80
CA THR A 423 20.81 18.72 -25.36
C THR A 423 19.70 18.90 -26.41
N GLY A 424 18.56 18.23 -26.22
CA GLY A 424 17.31 18.58 -26.93
C GLY A 424 16.65 19.80 -26.28
N PRO A 425 15.69 20.46 -26.95
CA PRO A 425 14.94 21.57 -26.34
C PRO A 425 14.40 21.09 -25.00
N GLY A 426 14.64 21.89 -23.95
CA GLY A 426 14.26 21.55 -22.58
C GLY A 426 12.78 21.17 -22.49
N PRO A 427 12.38 20.40 -21.46
CA PRO A 427 10.97 20.07 -21.27
C PRO A 427 10.16 21.36 -21.38
N ALA A 428 9.15 21.37 -22.25
CA ALA A 428 8.13 22.40 -22.21
C ALA A 428 7.66 22.52 -20.75
N GLU A 429 7.52 23.75 -20.23
CA GLU A 429 7.04 23.93 -18.86
C GLU A 429 5.79 23.07 -18.67
N PRO A 430 5.72 22.24 -17.62
CA PRO A 430 4.56 21.41 -17.37
C PRO A 430 3.35 22.34 -17.34
N ALA A 431 2.41 22.13 -18.25
CA ALA A 431 1.17 22.91 -18.28
C ALA A 431 0.45 22.68 -16.95
N THR A 432 0.62 23.64 -16.04
CA THR A 432 0.24 23.51 -14.64
C THR A 432 -1.25 23.27 -14.59
N ALA A 433 -1.68 22.17 -13.95
CA ALA A 433 -2.97 22.23 -13.27
C ALA A 433 -2.98 23.53 -12.45
N GLY A 434 -4.13 24.19 -12.34
CA GLY A 434 -4.19 25.45 -11.59
C GLY A 434 -3.53 25.25 -10.23
N GLY A 435 -2.83 26.27 -9.72
CA GLY A 435 -2.07 26.15 -8.47
C GLY A 435 -2.91 25.59 -7.33
N ARG A 436 -4.23 25.84 -7.35
CA ARG A 436 -5.23 25.27 -6.44
C ARG A 436 -5.35 23.75 -6.56
N GLU A 437 -5.56 23.19 -7.74
CA GLU A 437 -5.69 21.74 -7.96
C GLU A 437 -4.43 21.00 -7.50
N GLN A 438 -3.26 21.56 -7.83
CA GLN A 438 -1.98 21.03 -7.36
C GLN A 438 -1.91 21.06 -5.84
N ALA A 439 -2.24 22.19 -5.20
CA ALA A 439 -2.24 22.29 -3.75
C ALA A 439 -3.20 21.30 -3.08
N VAL A 440 -4.41 21.12 -3.61
CA VAL A 440 -5.38 20.12 -3.09
C VAL A 440 -4.77 18.71 -3.15
N SER A 441 -4.19 18.31 -4.29
CA SER A 441 -3.56 16.98 -4.40
C SER A 441 -2.41 16.77 -3.41
N LEU A 442 -1.65 17.83 -3.09
CA LEU A 442 -0.58 17.78 -2.10
C LEU A 442 -1.13 17.67 -0.66
N VAL A 443 -2.27 18.31 -0.35
CA VAL A 443 -2.95 18.10 0.94
C VAL A 443 -3.47 16.66 1.09
N LEU A 444 -4.03 16.10 0.00
CA LEU A 444 -4.46 14.71 -0.02
C LEU A 444 -3.27 13.74 0.13
N ALA A 445 -2.15 14.04 -0.54
CA ALA A 445 -0.90 13.30 -0.37
C ALA A 445 -0.39 13.35 1.08
N ALA A 446 -0.34 14.53 1.71
CA ALA A 446 0.03 14.67 3.12
C ALA A 446 -0.87 13.79 4.03
N THR A 447 -2.17 13.82 3.76
CA THR A 447 -3.17 13.06 4.51
C THR A 447 -2.97 11.55 4.34
N TYR A 448 -2.80 11.10 3.10
CA TYR A 448 -2.60 9.69 2.78
C TYR A 448 -1.26 9.16 3.31
N ASN A 449 -0.17 9.92 3.18
CA ASN A 449 1.13 9.54 3.73
C ASN A 449 1.09 9.43 5.26
N ALA A 450 0.42 10.35 5.95
CA ALA A 450 0.21 10.25 7.39
C ALA A 450 -0.60 8.99 7.75
N PHE A 451 -1.69 8.74 7.02
CA PHE A 451 -2.49 7.52 7.18
C PHE A 451 -1.66 6.25 6.96
N CYS A 452 -0.70 6.27 6.02
CA CYS A 452 0.26 5.20 5.81
C CYS A 452 1.46 5.23 6.79
N GLY A 453 1.43 6.07 7.82
CA GLY A 453 2.44 6.12 8.86
C GLY A 453 3.78 6.73 8.46
N GLN A 454 3.84 7.53 7.38
CA GLN A 454 5.10 8.18 7.02
C GLN A 454 5.52 9.21 8.08
N PRO A 455 6.84 9.47 8.24
CA PRO A 455 7.36 10.43 9.22
C PRO A 455 6.85 11.86 8.99
N SER A 456 6.81 12.67 10.05
CA SER A 456 6.39 14.08 10.00
C SER A 456 7.12 14.89 8.93
N ALA A 457 8.40 14.60 8.67
CA ALA A 457 9.18 15.27 7.62
C ALA A 457 8.56 15.07 6.22
N VAL A 458 8.05 13.86 5.91
CA VAL A 458 7.39 13.56 4.64
C VAL A 458 6.04 14.28 4.56
N VAL A 459 5.23 14.18 5.61
CA VAL A 459 3.91 14.80 5.68
C VAL A 459 4.02 16.33 5.55
N ARG A 460 4.93 16.94 6.32
CA ARG A 460 5.17 18.38 6.31
C ARG A 460 5.64 18.89 4.96
N ARG A 461 6.54 18.16 4.28
CA ARG A 461 6.99 18.51 2.93
C ARG A 461 5.82 18.77 1.98
N TYR A 462 4.80 17.91 1.99
CA TYR A 462 3.62 18.06 1.13
C TYR A 462 2.75 19.26 1.54
N LEU A 463 2.57 19.51 2.84
CA LEU A 463 1.82 20.68 3.33
C LEU A 463 2.52 22.00 2.95
N ASP A 464 3.84 22.07 3.13
CA ASP A 464 4.63 23.26 2.78
C ASP A 464 4.58 23.53 1.27
N ARG A 465 4.69 22.47 0.44
CA ARG A 465 4.54 22.57 -1.02
C ARG A 465 3.12 22.99 -1.42
N ALA A 466 2.08 22.52 -0.72
CA ALA A 466 0.71 22.92 -1.00
C ALA A 466 0.51 24.43 -0.76
N LEU A 467 1.02 24.96 0.36
CA LEU A 467 0.97 26.38 0.67
C LEU A 467 1.78 27.23 -0.31
N ALA A 468 2.94 26.75 -0.74
CA ALA A 468 3.75 27.43 -1.74
C ALA A 468 3.04 27.49 -3.11
N ALA A 469 2.36 26.41 -3.51
CA ALA A 469 1.62 26.34 -4.77
C ALA A 469 0.34 27.20 -4.76
N HIS A 470 -0.37 27.27 -3.63
CA HIS A 470 -1.59 28.05 -3.51
C HIS A 470 -1.83 28.51 -2.05
N PRO A 471 -1.35 29.70 -1.65
CA PRO A 471 -1.50 30.19 -0.28
C PRO A 471 -2.92 30.15 0.30
N PRO A 472 -4.01 30.40 -0.46
CA PRO A 472 -5.38 30.26 0.03
C PRO A 472 -5.77 28.83 0.49
N ILE A 473 -4.99 27.79 0.15
CA ILE A 473 -5.21 26.42 0.64
C ILE A 473 -5.16 26.33 2.17
N ARG A 474 -4.58 27.33 2.85
CA ARG A 474 -4.59 27.46 4.32
C ARG A 474 -6.00 27.30 4.92
N ALA A 475 -7.05 27.76 4.23
CA ALA A 475 -8.42 27.58 4.71
C ALA A 475 -8.84 26.11 4.79
N MET A 476 -8.43 25.30 3.81
CA MET A 476 -8.64 23.85 3.79
C MET A 476 -7.83 23.16 4.89
N LEU A 477 -6.57 23.56 5.09
CA LEU A 477 -5.73 23.04 6.17
C LEU A 477 -6.33 23.30 7.55
N ALA A 478 -6.83 24.53 7.78
CA ALA A 478 -7.50 24.88 9.03
C ALA A 478 -8.82 24.12 9.22
N ALA A 479 -9.58 23.86 8.15
CA ALA A 479 -10.78 23.03 8.22
C ALA A 479 -10.45 21.58 8.54
N LEU A 480 -9.38 21.03 7.97
CA LEU A 480 -8.88 19.69 8.25
C LEU A 480 -8.38 19.55 9.68
N ASP A 481 -7.63 20.54 10.18
CA ASP A 481 -7.19 20.58 11.57
C ASP A 481 -8.38 20.56 12.54
N ARG A 482 -9.37 21.45 12.31
CA ARG A 482 -10.62 21.45 13.09
C ARG A 482 -11.41 20.15 12.97
N LEU A 483 -11.39 19.49 11.81
CA LEU A 483 -12.04 18.19 11.62
C LEU A 483 -11.40 17.13 12.51
N LEU A 484 -10.07 17.07 12.53
CA LEU A 484 -9.29 16.08 13.27
C LEU A 484 -9.22 16.37 14.77
N ALA A 485 -9.43 17.62 15.18
CA ALA A 485 -9.46 18.03 16.58
C ALA A 485 -10.71 17.58 17.34
N ARG A 486 -11.82 17.28 16.64
CA ARG A 486 -13.10 16.95 17.29
C ARG A 486 -13.11 15.51 17.84
N PRO A 487 -13.73 15.26 19.00
CA PRO A 487 -13.83 13.90 19.55
C PRO A 487 -15.01 13.07 19.01
N GLY A 488 -15.96 13.69 18.31
CA GLY A 488 -17.12 13.01 17.73
C GLY A 488 -16.83 12.41 16.34
N PRO A 489 -17.70 11.56 15.78
CA PRO A 489 -17.49 10.98 14.45
C PRO A 489 -17.24 12.04 13.38
N VAL A 490 -16.34 11.75 12.42
CA VAL A 490 -15.96 12.70 11.34
C VAL A 490 -17.19 13.15 10.55
N TRP A 491 -18.13 12.24 10.26
CA TRP A 491 -19.37 12.53 9.52
C TRP A 491 -20.29 13.55 10.20
N ALA A 492 -20.19 13.72 11.52
CA ALA A 492 -21.00 14.69 12.27
C ALA A 492 -20.35 16.09 12.34
N SER A 493 -19.18 16.27 11.74
CA SER A 493 -18.47 17.55 11.76
C SER A 493 -18.99 18.50 10.69
N PRO A 494 -19.28 19.77 11.03
CA PRO A 494 -19.65 20.78 10.02
C PRO A 494 -18.51 21.11 9.06
N GLN A 495 -17.26 20.69 9.37
CA GLN A 495 -16.12 20.88 8.47
C GLN A 495 -16.10 19.85 7.32
N LEU A 496 -16.80 18.72 7.43
CA LEU A 496 -16.77 17.68 6.42
C LEU A 496 -17.41 18.14 5.10
N GLY A 497 -18.56 18.84 5.16
CA GLY A 497 -19.25 19.33 3.97
C GLY A 497 -18.38 20.22 3.08
N PRO A 498 -17.77 21.30 3.61
CA PRO A 498 -16.86 22.14 2.84
C PRO A 498 -15.63 21.41 2.28
N LEU A 499 -15.09 20.43 3.02
CA LEU A 499 -13.97 19.61 2.56
C LEU A 499 -14.37 18.65 1.43
N ALA A 500 -15.54 18.03 1.55
CA ALA A 500 -16.09 17.10 0.56
C ALA A 500 -16.73 17.81 -0.66
N ALA A 501 -16.93 19.12 -0.60
CA ALA A 501 -17.42 19.91 -1.72
C ALA A 501 -16.37 20.04 -2.85
N ASP A 502 -15.09 19.80 -2.56
CA ASP A 502 -14.06 19.74 -3.60
C ASP A 502 -14.09 18.36 -4.30
N PRO A 503 -14.32 18.29 -5.62
CA PRO A 503 -14.43 17.03 -6.35
C PRO A 503 -13.19 16.12 -6.23
N ASN A 504 -11.98 16.68 -6.14
CA ASN A 504 -10.75 15.88 -6.00
C ASN A 504 -10.60 15.31 -4.58
N ALA A 505 -11.21 15.97 -3.60
CA ALA A 505 -11.06 15.61 -2.20
C ALA A 505 -12.23 14.79 -1.66
N ALA A 506 -13.39 14.83 -2.32
CA ALA A 506 -14.62 14.16 -1.93
C ALA A 506 -14.42 12.68 -1.58
N LEU A 507 -13.78 11.90 -2.47
CA LEU A 507 -13.58 10.47 -2.25
C LEU A 507 -12.70 10.17 -1.01
N MET A 508 -11.67 10.98 -0.78
CA MET A 508 -10.77 10.79 0.36
C MET A 508 -11.47 11.20 1.67
N PHE A 509 -12.20 12.32 1.66
CA PHE A 509 -12.90 12.78 2.86
C PHE A 509 -14.16 11.97 3.20
N GLU A 510 -14.84 11.41 2.21
CA GLU A 510 -15.89 10.41 2.41
C GLU A 510 -15.31 9.18 3.11
N ARG A 511 -14.16 8.66 2.66
CA ARG A 511 -13.48 7.56 3.36
C ARG A 511 -13.05 7.95 4.76
N LEU A 512 -12.62 9.21 4.98
CA LEU A 512 -12.30 9.70 6.31
C LEU A 512 -13.53 9.72 7.25
N SER A 513 -14.74 9.82 6.69
CA SER A 513 -15.99 9.81 7.45
C SER A 513 -16.27 8.49 8.17
N ASP A 514 -15.73 7.38 7.66
CA ASP A 514 -15.77 6.04 8.27
C ASP A 514 -14.85 5.93 9.50
N TYR A 515 -13.89 6.85 9.66
CA TYR A 515 -12.94 6.84 10.76
C TYR A 515 -13.36 7.77 11.90
N ARG A 516 -12.91 7.44 13.12
CA ARG A 516 -12.99 8.36 14.26
C ARG A 516 -11.86 9.38 14.14
N PRO A 517 -12.04 10.68 14.48
CA PRO A 517 -10.97 11.67 14.36
C PRO A 517 -9.78 11.44 15.31
N HIS A 518 -9.94 10.54 16.29
CA HIS A 518 -8.86 10.04 17.14
C HIS A 518 -8.04 8.91 16.52
N GLU A 519 -8.29 8.55 15.25
CA GLU A 519 -7.48 7.58 14.51
C GLU A 519 -5.98 7.92 14.62
N SER A 520 -5.26 7.06 15.33
CA SER A 520 -3.85 7.27 15.70
C SER A 520 -2.94 7.53 14.49
N ARG A 521 -3.30 6.99 13.32
CA ARG A 521 -2.54 7.21 12.07
C ARG A 521 -2.56 8.66 11.59
N LEU A 522 -3.63 9.41 11.88
CA LEU A 522 -3.75 10.80 11.44
C LEU A 522 -3.07 11.78 12.40
N TRP A 523 -2.43 11.30 13.46
CA TRP A 523 -1.80 12.16 14.45
C TRP A 523 -0.58 12.87 13.92
N THR A 524 0.24 12.20 13.11
CA THR A 524 1.36 12.85 12.41
C THR A 524 0.86 14.04 11.59
N LEU A 525 -0.28 13.88 10.90
CA LEU A 525 -0.93 14.95 10.15
C LEU A 525 -1.39 16.08 11.07
N ARG A 526 -2.05 15.76 12.19
CA ARG A 526 -2.48 16.77 13.17
C ARG A 526 -1.31 17.58 13.72
N ASP A 527 -0.23 16.92 14.12
CA ASP A 527 0.97 17.59 14.62
C ASP A 527 1.55 18.54 13.56
N CYS A 528 1.63 18.09 12.29
CA CYS A 528 2.10 18.94 11.19
C CYS A 528 1.14 20.10 10.86
N LEU A 529 -0.17 19.88 10.96
CA LEU A 529 -1.18 20.91 10.70
C LEU A 529 -1.14 22.01 11.76
N ALA A 530 -0.92 21.67 13.04
CA ALA A 530 -0.79 22.65 14.11
C ALA A 530 0.37 23.62 13.86
N ASP A 531 1.52 23.10 13.40
CA ASP A 531 2.70 23.89 13.06
C ASP A 531 2.45 24.82 11.84
N VAL A 532 1.72 24.32 10.84
CA VAL A 532 1.58 24.98 9.54
C VAL A 532 0.40 25.97 9.51
N ALA A 533 -0.68 25.69 10.22
CA ALA A 533 -1.88 26.52 10.24
C ALA A 533 -1.66 27.85 10.98
N GLY A 534 -0.68 27.93 11.89
CA GLY A 534 -0.25 29.17 12.54
C GLY A 534 -1.18 29.67 13.65
N ASP A 535 -2.15 28.86 14.07
CA ASP A 535 -3.07 29.20 15.16
C ASP A 535 -2.62 28.53 16.47
N SER A 536 -1.48 28.96 17.00
CA SER A 536 -1.01 28.63 18.35
C SER A 536 -1.89 29.23 19.47
N GLY A 537 -3.11 29.70 19.15
CA GLY A 537 -4.04 30.41 20.03
C GLY A 537 -5.23 29.61 20.56
N SER A 538 -5.50 28.41 20.05
CA SER A 538 -6.46 27.51 20.69
C SER A 538 -5.76 26.20 21.04
N GLY A 539 -5.35 26.09 22.30
CA GLY A 539 -5.28 24.77 22.95
C GLY A 539 -6.57 24.00 22.66
N PRO A 540 -6.59 22.65 22.84
CA PRO A 540 -7.78 21.85 22.53
C PRO A 540 -8.96 22.55 23.17
N SER A 541 -9.81 23.18 22.35
CA SER A 541 -10.98 23.88 22.85
C SER A 541 -11.74 22.80 23.59
N GLY A 542 -11.68 22.85 24.93
CA GLY A 542 -12.28 21.86 25.80
C GLY A 542 -13.67 21.64 25.25
N GLY A 543 -14.00 20.38 24.97
CA GLY A 543 -15.23 20.00 24.29
C GLY A 543 -16.44 20.52 25.05
N ALA A 544 -16.80 21.77 24.82
CA ALA A 544 -18.13 22.25 25.05
C ALA A 544 -18.94 21.62 23.94
N ARG A 545 -19.95 20.84 24.34
CA ARG A 545 -21.05 20.53 23.43
C ARG A 545 -21.58 21.85 22.82
N PRO A 546 -22.23 21.83 21.65
CA PRO A 546 -22.93 23.00 21.09
C PRO A 546 -23.83 23.73 22.11
N ASP A 547 -24.20 23.03 23.16
CA ASP A 547 -25.08 23.37 24.27
C ASP A 547 -24.33 23.87 25.54
N GLY A 548 -23.02 24.14 25.47
CA GLY A 548 -22.25 24.79 26.55
C GLY A 548 -21.97 23.92 27.79
N ALA A 549 -22.43 22.67 27.82
CA ALA A 549 -22.12 21.74 28.89
C ALA A 549 -20.69 21.18 28.74
N PRO A 550 -19.86 21.18 29.80
CA PRO A 550 -18.56 20.51 29.77
C PRO A 550 -18.78 19.03 29.51
N ALA A 551 -18.07 18.48 28.51
CA ALA A 551 -18.01 17.03 28.34
C ALA A 551 -17.56 16.40 29.66
N ARG A 552 -18.41 15.54 30.26
CA ARG A 552 -17.96 14.72 31.39
C ARG A 552 -16.69 13.99 30.94
N PRO A 553 -15.57 14.09 31.68
CA PRO A 553 -14.37 13.33 31.34
C PRO A 553 -14.77 11.87 31.26
N ALA A 554 -14.39 11.20 30.17
CA ALA A 554 -14.59 9.76 30.07
C ALA A 554 -13.94 9.11 31.29
N SER A 555 -14.66 8.22 31.98
CA SER A 555 -14.13 7.49 33.15
C SER A 555 -12.97 6.55 32.78
N ALA A 556 -12.81 6.26 31.49
CA ALA A 556 -11.72 5.49 30.92
C ALA A 556 -11.59 5.77 29.42
N PHE A 557 -10.38 5.71 28.89
CA PHE A 557 -10.08 5.69 27.46
C PHE A 557 -9.57 4.30 27.08
N GLU A 558 -10.26 3.57 26.21
CA GLU A 558 -9.74 2.34 25.60
C GLU A 558 -8.79 2.71 24.45
N LEU A 559 -7.52 2.35 24.61
CA LEU A 559 -6.44 2.74 23.70
C LEU A 559 -6.18 1.69 22.62
N LEU A 560 -6.77 0.50 22.74
CA LEU A 560 -6.70 -0.52 21.70
C LEU A 560 -7.86 -0.48 20.71
N ASP A 561 -8.83 0.46 20.80
CA ASP A 561 -10.11 0.45 20.05
C ASP A 561 -10.00 -0.27 18.69
N ILE A 562 -10.34 -1.56 18.77
CA ILE A 562 -10.00 -2.61 17.81
C ILE A 562 -10.83 -2.44 16.53
N THR A 563 -11.85 -1.60 16.55
CA THR A 563 -12.69 -1.33 15.38
C THR A 563 -11.93 -0.63 14.24
N SER A 564 -10.93 0.20 14.54
CA SER A 564 -9.99 0.75 13.55
C SER A 564 -9.01 -0.29 13.00
N THR A 565 -8.76 -1.35 13.77
CA THR A 565 -7.74 -2.37 13.52
C THR A 565 -8.23 -3.43 12.51
N ILE A 566 -9.54 -3.69 12.49
CA ILE A 566 -10.18 -4.69 11.60
C ILE A 566 -10.12 -4.27 10.11
N LEU A 567 -9.94 -2.98 9.81
CA LEU A 567 -9.84 -2.45 8.43
C LEU A 567 -8.44 -2.00 7.99
N GLY A 568 -7.37 -2.46 8.66
CA GLY A 568 -6.01 -2.35 8.11
C GLY A 568 -5.02 -1.48 8.89
N VAL A 569 -5.15 -1.42 10.22
CA VAL A 569 -4.22 -0.67 11.10
C VAL A 569 -3.61 -1.58 12.12
N GLY A 570 -2.30 -1.55 12.26
CA GLY A 570 -1.63 -1.75 13.55
C GLY A 570 -1.50 -3.18 14.11
N ALA A 571 -2.47 -4.10 13.98
CA ALA A 571 -2.40 -5.36 14.75
C ALA A 571 -2.18 -6.65 13.97
N VAL A 572 -2.49 -6.69 12.67
CA VAL A 572 -2.44 -7.93 11.91
C VAL A 572 -1.68 -7.69 10.62
N ARG A 573 -0.35 -7.61 10.76
CA ARG A 573 0.59 -7.57 9.62
C ARG A 573 0.71 -8.91 8.94
N ASN A 574 0.55 -9.98 9.70
CA ASN A 574 0.23 -11.27 9.12
C ASN A 574 -1.17 -11.25 8.51
N TYR A 575 -1.40 -12.01 7.45
CA TYR A 575 -2.76 -12.36 7.10
C TYR A 575 -3.25 -13.38 8.15
N THR A 576 -3.78 -12.96 9.29
CA THR A 576 -4.46 -13.89 10.21
C THR A 576 -5.91 -13.46 10.44
N PRO A 577 -6.80 -14.39 10.80
CA PRO A 577 -8.17 -14.04 11.17
C PRO A 577 -8.20 -12.95 12.26
N PRO A 578 -9.25 -12.10 12.28
CA PRO A 578 -9.44 -11.13 13.35
C PRO A 578 -9.40 -11.80 14.72
N ARG A 579 -8.77 -11.14 15.70
CA ARG A 579 -8.67 -11.60 17.09
C ARG A 579 -9.25 -10.54 18.01
N SER A 580 -9.71 -10.96 19.20
CA SER A 580 -10.14 -10.05 20.27
C SER A 580 -8.99 -9.38 21.03
N TYR A 581 -7.74 -9.59 20.60
CA TYR A 581 -6.54 -9.04 21.20
C TYR A 581 -5.50 -8.69 20.13
N LEU A 582 -4.65 -7.72 20.44
CA LEU A 582 -3.51 -7.29 19.64
C LEU A 582 -2.32 -8.25 19.84
N GLN A 583 -1.65 -8.60 18.75
CA GLN A 583 -0.38 -9.34 18.76
C GLN A 583 0.77 -8.39 18.43
N ALA A 584 1.70 -8.22 19.37
CA ALA A 584 2.86 -7.37 19.20
C ALA A 584 3.90 -8.07 18.32
N ASN A 585 3.87 -7.75 17.01
CA ASN A 585 4.84 -8.26 16.03
C ASN A 585 6.08 -7.36 15.87
N LEU A 586 6.20 -6.37 16.74
CA LEU A 586 7.35 -5.48 16.89
C LEU A 586 7.80 -5.53 18.34
N ARG A 587 9.09 -5.24 18.53
CA ARG A 587 9.66 -5.06 19.87
C ARG A 587 9.02 -3.89 20.62
N GLU A 588 8.47 -2.92 19.90
CA GLU A 588 7.78 -1.78 20.48
C GLU A 588 6.33 -1.74 19.99
N THR A 589 5.38 -1.70 20.93
CA THR A 589 3.98 -1.36 20.65
C THR A 589 3.77 0.11 21.02
N GLU A 590 3.38 0.91 20.05
CA GLU A 590 3.05 2.33 20.26
C GLU A 590 1.54 2.53 20.14
N VAL A 591 0.96 3.23 21.11
CA VAL A 591 -0.41 3.72 21.08
C VAL A 591 -0.45 5.20 21.43
N ARG A 592 -1.56 5.86 21.10
CA ARG A 592 -1.70 7.31 21.21
C ARG A 592 -2.90 7.66 22.11
N LEU A 593 -2.72 8.65 22.99
CA LEU A 593 -3.71 9.11 23.98
C LEU A 593 -3.88 10.63 23.92
N ALA A 594 -5.07 11.12 23.60
CA ALA A 594 -5.34 12.56 23.52
C ALA A 594 -5.95 13.06 24.83
N LEU A 595 -5.37 14.11 25.40
CA LEU A 595 -5.84 14.72 26.65
C LEU A 595 -6.14 16.21 26.43
N ALA A 596 -7.16 16.75 27.08
CA ALA A 596 -7.43 18.20 27.01
C ALA A 596 -6.35 18.98 27.78
N THR A 597 -5.98 18.49 28.95
CA THR A 597 -4.94 19.04 29.83
C THR A 597 -4.07 17.89 30.36
N PRO A 598 -2.85 18.17 30.84
CA PRO A 598 -2.10 17.19 31.62
C PRO A 598 -2.92 16.73 32.82
N VAL A 599 -2.98 15.41 33.07
CA VAL A 599 -3.72 14.82 34.18
C VAL A 599 -2.96 13.62 34.74
N ASP A 600 -3.10 13.39 36.05
CA ASP A 600 -2.73 12.12 36.66
C ASP A 600 -3.68 11.02 36.18
N GLY A 601 -3.16 9.81 36.06
CA GLY A 601 -3.96 8.68 35.65
C GLY A 601 -3.37 7.33 36.02
N VAL A 602 -4.15 6.29 35.74
CA VAL A 602 -3.73 4.90 35.83
C VAL A 602 -3.88 4.27 34.46
N LEU A 603 -2.78 3.73 33.95
CA LEU A 603 -2.78 2.90 32.77
C LEU A 603 -2.96 1.45 33.18
N ARG A 604 -4.09 0.85 32.80
CA ARG A 604 -4.41 -0.55 33.05
C ARG A 604 -4.16 -1.36 31.77
N VAL A 605 -3.26 -2.33 31.88
CA VAL A 605 -2.81 -3.16 30.76
C VAL A 605 -3.21 -4.60 31.01
N THR A 606 -3.99 -5.21 30.12
CA THR A 606 -4.24 -6.66 30.12
C THR A 606 -3.35 -7.32 29.08
N HIS A 607 -2.36 -8.09 29.52
CA HIS A 607 -1.27 -8.59 28.68
C HIS A 607 -0.90 -10.04 28.96
N ARG A 608 -0.17 -10.65 28.02
CA ARG A 608 0.58 -11.89 28.22
C ARG A 608 1.77 -12.00 27.28
N HIS A 609 2.70 -12.89 27.60
CA HIS A 609 3.81 -13.32 26.76
C HIS A 609 3.82 -14.84 26.73
N ARG A 610 3.47 -15.47 25.59
CA ARG A 610 3.15 -16.90 25.52
C ARG A 610 4.25 -17.83 26.04
N ALA A 611 5.50 -17.51 25.77
CA ALA A 611 6.63 -18.30 26.24
C ALA A 611 7.06 -17.95 27.68
N GLY A 612 6.49 -16.90 28.27
CA GLY A 612 7.06 -16.20 29.42
C GLY A 612 8.37 -15.49 29.07
N SER A 613 8.74 -14.52 29.89
CA SER A 613 10.07 -13.90 29.85
C SER A 613 10.43 -13.42 31.26
N PRO A 614 11.67 -13.62 31.73
CA PRO A 614 12.13 -13.00 32.97
C PRO A 614 12.36 -11.49 32.79
N ASP A 615 12.67 -11.04 31.58
CA ASP A 615 12.89 -9.64 31.26
C ASP A 615 11.57 -8.85 31.29
N PRO A 616 11.54 -7.65 31.90
CA PRO A 616 10.33 -6.87 32.03
C PRO A 616 9.91 -6.22 30.70
N VAL A 617 8.60 -6.05 30.55
CA VAL A 617 8.01 -5.09 29.61
C VAL A 617 8.16 -3.70 30.22
N ARG A 618 8.79 -2.78 29.49
CA ARG A 618 8.94 -1.38 29.91
C ARG A 618 7.87 -0.51 29.27
N LEU A 619 7.22 0.32 30.07
CA LEU A 619 6.22 1.26 29.59
C LEU A 619 6.71 2.70 29.71
N THR A 620 6.59 3.45 28.62
CA THR A 620 6.94 4.87 28.56
C THR A 620 5.78 5.72 28.09
N VAL A 621 5.67 6.94 28.62
CA VAL A 621 4.74 7.98 28.18
C VAL A 621 5.56 9.20 27.77
N ASN A 622 5.40 9.64 26.53
CA ASN A 622 6.19 10.74 25.94
C ASN A 622 7.71 10.56 26.13
N GLY A 623 8.19 9.32 26.04
CA GLY A 623 9.60 8.96 26.23
C GLY A 623 10.04 8.79 27.68
N THR A 624 9.20 9.15 28.67
CA THR A 624 9.52 8.98 30.10
C THR A 624 9.01 7.62 30.58
N THR A 625 9.87 6.82 31.23
CA THR A 625 9.45 5.54 31.83
C THR A 625 8.51 5.75 33.01
N VAL A 626 7.34 5.12 32.96
CA VAL A 626 6.32 5.20 34.03
C VAL A 626 6.21 3.89 34.83
N GLY A 627 6.73 2.79 34.29
CA GLY A 627 6.77 1.52 35.00
C GLY A 627 7.27 0.36 34.17
N GLU A 628 7.49 -0.76 34.85
CA GLU A 628 7.94 -2.03 34.28
C GLU A 628 7.11 -3.16 34.88
N PHE A 629 6.84 -4.21 34.10
CA PHE A 629 6.13 -5.40 34.57
C PHE A 629 6.56 -6.67 33.84
N THR A 630 6.46 -7.81 34.50
CA THR A 630 6.77 -9.11 33.87
C THR A 630 5.54 -9.71 33.21
N ALA A 631 5.68 -10.13 31.95
CA ALA A 631 4.63 -10.82 31.21
C ALA A 631 4.85 -12.35 31.26
N GLY A 632 3.84 -13.08 31.74
CA GLY A 632 3.81 -14.54 31.79
C GLY A 632 2.95 -15.16 30.68
N PRO A 633 2.88 -16.50 30.60
CA PRO A 633 2.05 -17.21 29.61
C PRO A 633 0.54 -16.94 29.78
N ASP A 634 0.11 -16.65 31.01
CA ASP A 634 -1.28 -16.35 31.35
C ASP A 634 -1.60 -14.86 31.20
N TRP A 635 -2.87 -14.55 30.89
CA TRP A 635 -3.37 -13.19 30.90
C TRP A 635 -3.28 -12.59 32.30
N ARG A 636 -2.67 -11.40 32.39
CA ARG A 636 -2.54 -10.64 33.63
C ARG A 636 -2.95 -9.20 33.41
N VAL A 637 -3.47 -8.59 34.46
CA VAL A 637 -3.76 -7.15 34.49
C VAL A 637 -2.67 -6.45 35.30
N THR A 638 -2.17 -5.34 34.80
CA THR A 638 -1.20 -4.51 35.50
C THR A 638 -1.63 -3.05 35.44
N ASP A 639 -1.68 -2.41 36.60
CA ASP A 639 -2.00 -1.00 36.75
C ASP A 639 -0.71 -0.22 37.00
N LEU A 640 -0.44 0.79 36.18
CA LEU A 640 0.72 1.68 36.30
C LEU A 640 0.25 3.11 36.48
N ARG A 641 0.80 3.82 37.48
CA ARG A 641 0.52 5.24 37.69
C ARG A 641 1.23 6.06 36.62
N VAL A 642 0.51 7.02 36.05
CA VAL A 642 1.01 7.96 35.05
C VAL A 642 0.86 9.38 35.63
N PRO A 643 1.96 10.01 36.07
CA PRO A 643 1.89 11.36 36.62
C PRO A 643 1.47 12.41 35.59
N ALA A 644 0.77 13.46 36.02
CA ALA A 644 0.45 14.62 35.19
C ALA A 644 1.71 15.26 34.58
N ALA A 645 2.84 15.19 35.28
CA ALA A 645 4.13 15.72 34.83
C ALA A 645 4.70 15.05 33.57
N VAL A 646 4.26 13.83 33.24
CA VAL A 646 4.69 13.12 32.03
C VAL A 646 3.65 13.15 30.92
N THR A 647 2.43 13.62 31.22
CA THR A 647 1.38 13.85 30.22
C THR A 647 1.38 15.30 29.75
N ARG A 648 0.75 15.55 28.61
CA ARG A 648 0.55 16.89 28.05
C ARG A 648 -0.85 17.04 27.48
N GLY A 649 -1.31 18.28 27.39
CA GLY A 649 -2.47 18.60 26.54
C GLY A 649 -2.18 18.23 25.09
N GLY A 650 -3.20 17.75 24.38
CA GLY A 650 -3.09 17.20 23.04
C GLY A 650 -2.58 15.76 23.02
N ALA A 651 -1.70 15.48 22.07
CA ALA A 651 -1.25 14.14 21.70
C ALA A 651 -0.17 13.58 22.66
N ASN A 652 -0.44 12.45 23.32
CA ASN A 652 0.53 11.69 24.11
C ASN A 652 0.89 10.37 23.43
N THR A 653 2.15 9.97 23.52
CA THR A 653 2.65 8.69 22.99
C THR A 653 2.90 7.72 24.13
N ILE A 654 2.24 6.58 24.10
CA ILE A 654 2.46 5.49 25.05
C ILE A 654 3.16 4.36 24.30
N ARG A 655 4.29 3.90 24.83
CA ARG A 655 5.09 2.84 24.20
C ARG A 655 5.40 1.72 25.18
N LEU A 656 5.07 0.49 24.78
CA LEU A 656 5.44 -0.74 25.45
C LEU A 656 6.64 -1.35 24.73
N SER A 657 7.76 -1.51 25.44
CA SER A 657 8.95 -2.19 24.96
C SER A 657 8.95 -3.62 25.48
N TRP A 658 8.77 -4.57 24.59
CA TRP A 658 8.67 -5.99 24.93
C TRP A 658 10.05 -6.63 25.08
N PRO A 659 10.16 -7.67 25.92
CA PRO A 659 11.34 -8.52 25.96
C PRO A 659 11.51 -9.29 24.64
N GLY A 660 12.68 -9.92 24.47
CA GLY A 660 12.92 -10.78 23.31
C GLY A 660 11.97 -11.98 23.31
N PRO A 661 11.42 -12.37 22.15
CA PRO A 661 10.53 -13.53 22.09
C PRO A 661 11.38 -14.81 22.21
N ALA A 662 10.88 -15.79 22.96
CA ALA A 662 11.44 -17.13 22.89
C ALA A 662 10.95 -17.80 21.61
N VAL A 663 11.86 -17.96 20.64
CA VAL A 663 11.53 -18.43 19.29
C VAL A 663 12.13 -19.80 19.03
N ASP A 664 11.29 -20.82 18.99
CA ASP A 664 11.62 -22.08 18.32
C ASP A 664 11.31 -21.97 16.83
N ASN A 665 12.30 -21.50 16.07
CA ASN A 665 12.16 -21.26 14.63
C ASN A 665 11.84 -22.54 13.86
N ALA A 666 12.37 -23.70 14.28
CA ALA A 666 12.15 -24.96 13.58
C ALA A 666 10.70 -25.46 13.78
N THR A 667 10.18 -25.36 15.00
CA THR A 667 8.77 -25.63 15.28
C THR A 667 7.88 -24.67 14.51
N ARG A 668 8.22 -23.38 14.47
CA ARG A 668 7.43 -22.40 13.74
C ARG A 668 7.36 -22.67 12.24
N ILE A 669 8.48 -22.98 11.59
CA ILE A 669 8.51 -23.37 10.17
C ILE A 669 7.60 -24.58 9.91
N ARG A 670 7.58 -25.58 10.81
CA ARG A 670 6.69 -26.74 10.67
C ARG A 670 5.22 -26.36 10.81
N GLU A 671 4.88 -25.53 11.78
CA GLU A 671 3.51 -25.02 11.99
C GLU A 671 3.01 -24.22 10.79
N ASP A 672 3.83 -23.29 10.30
CA ASP A 672 3.50 -22.44 9.16
C ASP A 672 3.38 -23.25 7.87
N ALA A 673 4.24 -24.24 7.66
CA ALA A 673 4.11 -25.16 6.53
C ALA A 673 2.87 -26.06 6.64
N ALA A 674 2.46 -26.42 7.86
CA ALA A 674 1.20 -27.15 8.08
C ALA A 674 -0.01 -26.25 7.83
N ALA A 675 0.03 -24.97 8.25
CA ALA A 675 -0.99 -23.97 7.97
C ALA A 675 -1.16 -23.76 6.46
N LEU A 676 -0.05 -23.53 5.74
CA LEU A 676 -0.05 -23.48 4.29
C LEU A 676 -0.63 -24.75 3.69
N GLY A 677 -0.27 -25.93 4.20
CA GLY A 677 -0.86 -27.21 3.75
C GLY A 677 -2.39 -27.31 3.91
N ARG A 678 -2.99 -26.51 4.81
CA ARG A 678 -4.45 -26.38 5.01
C ARG A 678 -5.08 -25.23 4.23
N GLY A 679 -4.30 -24.49 3.44
CA GLY A 679 -4.76 -23.26 2.78
C GLY A 679 -4.89 -22.08 3.73
N GLU A 680 -4.26 -22.16 4.90
CA GLU A 680 -4.17 -21.05 5.86
C GLU A 680 -2.87 -20.26 5.62
N PRO A 681 -2.91 -18.92 5.75
CA PRO A 681 -1.71 -18.11 5.70
C PRO A 681 -0.73 -18.44 6.86
N PRO A 682 0.59 -18.43 6.61
CA PRO A 682 1.60 -18.69 7.62
C PRO A 682 1.75 -17.51 8.57
N TYR A 683 2.31 -17.73 9.76
CA TYR A 683 2.62 -16.67 10.71
C TYR A 683 4.12 -16.35 10.73
N VAL A 684 4.55 -15.51 9.80
CA VAL A 684 5.98 -15.29 9.51
C VAL A 684 6.70 -14.26 10.39
N LEU A 685 6.00 -13.58 11.30
CA LEU A 685 6.58 -12.50 12.12
C LEU A 685 6.84 -12.98 13.57
N PRO A 686 7.88 -12.48 14.25
CA PRO A 686 8.08 -12.73 15.69
C PRO A 686 6.91 -12.22 16.53
N LEU A 687 6.53 -12.95 17.59
CA LEU A 687 5.51 -12.54 18.55
C LEU A 687 6.16 -12.14 19.86
N PHE A 688 6.25 -10.84 20.14
CA PHE A 688 6.85 -10.27 21.33
C PHE A 688 5.91 -10.20 22.53
N GLY A 689 4.60 -10.29 22.31
CA GLY A 689 3.60 -10.15 23.36
C GLY A 689 2.20 -10.04 22.81
N GLU A 690 1.21 -10.12 23.70
CA GLU A 690 -0.20 -9.99 23.35
C GLU A 690 -0.89 -9.03 24.32
N LEU A 691 -1.76 -8.16 23.80
CA LEU A 691 -2.53 -7.17 24.56
C LEU A 691 -4.02 -7.38 24.33
N HIS A 692 -4.76 -7.70 25.38
CA HIS A 692 -6.22 -7.83 25.32
C HIS A 692 -6.91 -6.47 25.47
N SER A 693 -6.44 -5.63 26.40
CA SER A 693 -6.96 -4.28 26.61
C SER A 693 -5.85 -3.35 27.09
N LEU A 694 -5.97 -2.06 26.78
CA LEU A 694 -5.07 -1.03 27.27
C LEU A 694 -5.90 0.22 27.56
N THR A 695 -6.23 0.46 28.82
CA THR A 695 -7.11 1.56 29.21
C THR A 695 -6.37 2.61 30.02
N PHE A 696 -6.64 3.88 29.75
CA PHE A 696 -6.19 4.99 30.59
C PHE A 696 -7.35 5.55 31.41
N HIS A 697 -7.17 5.61 32.73
CA HIS A 697 -8.14 6.13 33.68
C HIS A 697 -7.61 7.43 34.30
N PRO A 698 -8.13 8.61 33.92
CA PRO A 698 -7.79 9.85 34.61
C PRO A 698 -8.18 9.76 36.08
N VAL A 699 -7.29 10.16 36.97
CA VAL A 699 -7.62 10.38 38.38
C VAL A 699 -8.26 11.75 38.46
N ALA A 700 -9.50 11.84 38.95
CA ALA A 700 -10.12 13.13 39.20
C ALA A 700 -9.24 13.92 40.17
N ALA A 701 -8.92 15.18 39.84
CA ALA A 701 -8.35 16.07 40.82
C ALA A 701 -9.34 16.15 41.98
N GLU A 702 -8.93 15.76 43.19
CA GLU A 702 -9.74 16.06 44.38
C GLU A 702 -9.94 17.58 44.38
N GLU A 703 -11.20 18.01 44.30
CA GLU A 703 -11.56 19.42 44.42
C GLU A 703 -11.14 19.88 45.81
N GLY A 704 -9.97 20.52 45.90
CA GLY A 704 -9.44 21.16 47.10
C GLY A 704 -10.03 22.54 47.31
#